data_AF-A0A841BAM1-F1
#
_entry.id   AF-A0A841BAM1-F1
#
_cell.length_a   1.000
_cell.length_b   1.000
_cell.length_c   1.000
_cell.angle_alpha   90.00
_cell.angle_beta   90.00
_cell.angle_gamma   90.00
#
_symmetry.space_group_name_H-M   'P 1'
#
loop_
_entity.id
_entity.type
_entity.pdbx_description
1 polymer ?
#
loop_
_entity_poly.entity_id
_entity_poly.type
_entity_poly.pdbx_seq_one_letter_code
_entity_poly.pdbx_strand_id
1 'polypeptide(L)'
;MRRRTLLKAAGAASAFTLLPESVRQALAAEAPTGGLDVIEHVVVFMQENRSFDHYLGTLRGVRGFADPAAIKLPSGASVFQQPDGAGTLLPYAIDDQFMADVDHSWSGGHRAWNKGRHDAWRAAKGVRSLTYHTRSALRFYHELADAFTVCDAYHCSEMGPTNPNRMYLFTGKLGFEPDGTTRAIGNDAWQNPGHAGYTWKTYAERLQTAGRSWRVYQEWDNYGDNSLDYFSSFLAVGTKALSKVKDSAGKAFPKLEYFYYALDKASAAERTRLLDGLAAGVATLTAAERGLYEGGLARVAPKQLLSAFKADVDAGKLPSVSWIVAPESQTEHPAWGPNTGADLVKSILDTIASKPAVWNKTLFLLTYDEDGGFFDHMPPPAPPASDDEGKSSVATTDEFVSGEPIGLGVRVPMFVISPWSRGGKVCSEVFDHTSVLRFLERWSGVGEPNISPWRRTVCGDLTSALDTTAPSATYPALTKPVPTSGPWNTQPQPPSVQKPPIPESGVKTARPLPYQVTASGRVTAERFWIDFGNTGSAGVHFSVYATAHRTDGPWRYTVGAGATLSDYWQVGSPDGAYDLTTHGPNGFLRRFAGNRITATTAGKPNPEVVLRPGSGVVYLKMTNAGAACELTVRTGNRGGGPWKYTVGTGATVEDWFSTEGGMGGWYDLTVQGPDGFLRRFAGHVETGAETISDPVMGSGPLPATVRSADSQETSGESGAATNAVDGNPATHWHTKWSGGEDPLPHELQLDLGAARTVTGLSYLPRQDGSDHGRVGGYEVHLSADGSAWGSPVAAGTFPDDAVSKTLRFWPTRARYVRFRALTEAGGRGPWTSAAEVTPLGWV
;
A
#
# COMPACT_ATOMS: atom_id res chain seq x y z
N MET A 1 -32.49 7.73 34.28
CA MET A 1 -31.32 8.56 33.89
C MET A 1 -31.77 10.03 33.80
N ARG A 2 -31.12 10.98 34.50
CA ARG A 2 -31.66 12.35 34.70
C ARG A 2 -31.32 13.28 33.52
N ARG A 3 -32.27 14.13 33.12
CA ARG A 3 -32.22 15.14 32.03
C ARG A 3 -30.99 16.06 32.03
N ARG A 4 -30.29 16.18 33.17
CA ARG A 4 -29.04 16.95 33.33
C ARG A 4 -27.78 16.24 32.83
N THR A 5 -27.79 14.91 32.65
CA THR A 5 -26.65 14.16 32.08
C THR A 5 -26.64 14.27 30.55
N LEU A 6 -27.81 14.42 29.91
CA LEU A 6 -27.93 14.61 28.46
C LEU A 6 -27.37 15.96 27.98
N LEU A 7 -27.46 17.00 28.83
CA LEU A 7 -27.01 18.36 28.49
C LEU A 7 -25.49 18.59 28.65
N LYS A 8 -24.76 17.68 29.33
CA LYS A 8 -23.28 17.75 29.40
C LYS A 8 -22.59 17.03 28.24
N ALA A 9 -23.31 16.24 27.45
CA ALA A 9 -22.82 15.65 26.20
C ALA A 9 -22.98 16.59 24.98
N ALA A 10 -23.65 17.74 25.13
CA ALA A 10 -23.98 18.64 24.02
C ALA A 10 -22.84 19.60 23.62
N GLY A 11 -21.70 19.59 24.31
CA GLY A 11 -20.55 20.46 24.00
C GLY A 11 -19.69 20.04 22.80
N ALA A 12 -19.93 18.86 22.22
CA ALA A 12 -19.19 18.33 21.06
C ALA A 12 -20.10 18.03 19.85
N ALA A 13 -21.34 18.52 19.84
CA ALA A 13 -22.37 18.14 18.86
C ALA A 13 -22.63 19.19 17.75
N SER A 14 -21.70 20.11 17.49
CA SER A 14 -21.84 21.15 16.46
C SER A 14 -21.25 20.78 15.08
N ALA A 15 -20.64 19.60 14.92
CA ALA A 15 -20.11 19.15 13.62
C ALA A 15 -21.10 18.31 12.78
N PHE A 16 -22.23 17.88 13.34
CA PHE A 16 -23.16 16.95 12.67
C PHE A 16 -24.29 17.62 11.86
N THR A 17 -24.40 18.96 11.87
CA THR A 17 -25.47 19.68 11.16
C THR A 17 -25.16 20.00 9.69
N LEU A 18 -24.02 19.55 9.16
CA LEU A 18 -23.62 19.78 7.76
C LEU A 18 -23.87 18.57 6.85
N LEU A 19 -24.41 17.47 7.37
CA LEU A 19 -24.74 16.29 6.58
C LEU A 19 -26.14 16.39 5.94
N PRO A 20 -26.29 16.02 4.66
CA PRO A 20 -27.60 15.78 4.07
C PRO A 20 -28.42 14.76 4.89
N GLU A 21 -29.74 14.93 4.93
CA GLU A 21 -30.67 14.07 5.68
C GLU A 21 -30.51 12.58 5.36
N SER A 22 -30.35 12.26 4.08
CA SER A 22 -30.14 10.89 3.59
C SER A 22 -28.93 10.21 4.24
N VAL A 23 -27.85 10.97 4.41
CA VAL A 23 -26.63 10.47 5.05
C VAL A 23 -26.91 10.22 6.52
N ARG A 24 -27.52 11.18 7.25
CA ARG A 24 -27.88 11.02 8.67
C ARG A 24 -28.75 9.78 8.94
N GLN A 25 -29.63 9.41 8.00
CA GLN A 25 -30.47 8.22 8.10
C GLN A 25 -29.70 6.92 7.80
N ALA A 26 -28.82 6.92 6.79
CA ALA A 26 -27.92 5.79 6.53
C ALA A 26 -26.93 5.55 7.67
N LEU A 27 -26.51 6.61 8.38
CA LEU A 27 -25.63 6.53 9.56
C LEU A 27 -26.23 5.76 10.74
N ALA A 28 -27.57 5.75 10.86
CA ALA A 28 -28.25 5.25 12.05
C ALA A 28 -28.58 3.74 11.99
N ALA A 29 -28.35 3.08 10.85
CA ALA A 29 -28.67 1.67 10.65
C ALA A 29 -27.45 0.78 10.93
N GLU A 30 -27.66 -0.32 11.65
CA GLU A 30 -26.65 -1.37 11.83
C GLU A 30 -26.41 -2.10 10.50
N ALA A 31 -25.15 -2.48 10.23
CA ALA A 31 -24.84 -3.35 9.10
C ALA A 31 -25.54 -4.70 9.28
N PRO A 32 -26.20 -5.25 8.24
CA PRO A 32 -26.72 -6.60 8.30
C PRO A 32 -25.61 -7.62 8.54
N THR A 33 -25.90 -8.66 9.32
CA THR A 33 -24.98 -9.77 9.59
C THR A 33 -25.50 -11.05 8.94
N GLY A 34 -24.61 -11.89 8.42
CA GLY A 34 -25.02 -13.17 7.81
C GLY A 34 -24.06 -13.74 6.77
N GLY A 35 -22.76 -13.44 6.86
CA GLY A 35 -21.79 -13.91 5.87
C GLY A 35 -21.89 -13.11 4.56
N LEU A 36 -21.62 -13.73 3.41
CA LEU A 36 -21.70 -13.04 2.11
C LEU A 36 -23.15 -12.95 1.58
N ASP A 37 -24.08 -13.73 2.12
CA ASP A 37 -25.48 -13.80 1.66
C ASP A 37 -26.27 -12.50 1.92
N VAL A 38 -25.76 -11.61 2.77
CA VAL A 38 -26.36 -10.28 3.02
C VAL A 38 -26.09 -9.29 1.88
N ILE A 39 -25.15 -9.59 0.99
CA ILE A 39 -24.84 -8.76 -0.18
C ILE A 39 -25.77 -9.17 -1.33
N GLU A 40 -26.54 -8.21 -1.85
CA GLU A 40 -27.36 -8.39 -3.05
C GLU A 40 -26.74 -7.71 -4.28
N HIS A 41 -25.93 -6.67 -4.08
CA HIS A 41 -25.34 -5.87 -5.16
C HIS A 41 -23.83 -5.69 -4.96
N VAL A 42 -23.07 -5.94 -6.02
CA VAL A 42 -21.65 -5.58 -6.12
C VAL A 42 -21.51 -4.55 -7.22
N VAL A 43 -21.08 -3.34 -6.87
CA VAL A 43 -20.80 -2.25 -7.80
C VAL A 43 -19.30 -2.11 -7.92
N VAL A 44 -18.77 -2.23 -9.13
CA VAL A 44 -17.35 -2.12 -9.44
C VAL A 44 -17.15 -0.85 -10.26
N PHE A 45 -16.36 0.09 -9.74
CA PHE A 45 -15.94 1.28 -10.47
C PHE A 45 -14.42 1.26 -10.60
N MET A 46 -13.93 1.14 -11.83
CA MET A 46 -12.52 1.24 -12.17
C MET A 46 -12.27 2.59 -12.84
N GLN A 47 -11.42 3.39 -12.21
CA GLN A 47 -10.88 4.65 -12.75
C GLN A 47 -9.52 4.42 -13.44
N GLU A 48 -8.93 5.48 -13.96
CA GLU A 48 -7.74 5.47 -14.83
C GLU A 48 -6.47 5.99 -14.13
N ASN A 49 -5.37 5.27 -14.32
CA ASN A 49 -3.97 5.73 -14.30
C ASN A 49 -3.45 6.33 -12.98
N ARG A 50 -3.55 5.63 -11.85
CA ARG A 50 -3.03 6.11 -10.55
C ARG A 50 -2.37 5.02 -9.72
N SER A 51 -1.07 5.20 -9.43
CA SER A 51 -0.37 4.36 -8.46
C SER A 51 -0.84 4.62 -7.02
N PHE A 52 -0.66 3.63 -6.16
CA PHE A 52 -1.04 3.73 -4.75
C PHE A 52 -0.26 4.84 -4.04
N ASP A 53 1.08 4.86 -4.13
CA ASP A 53 1.87 5.90 -3.46
C ASP A 53 1.60 7.31 -4.00
N HIS A 54 1.24 7.43 -5.28
CA HIS A 54 0.89 8.72 -5.88
C HIS A 54 -0.35 9.35 -5.24
N TYR A 55 -1.34 8.54 -4.82
CA TYR A 55 -2.55 9.03 -4.16
C TYR A 55 -2.51 8.95 -2.63
N LEU A 56 -2.03 7.83 -2.10
CA LEU A 56 -2.20 7.44 -0.71
C LEU A 56 -0.86 7.15 -0.01
N GLY A 57 0.28 7.38 -0.65
CA GLY A 57 1.60 7.12 -0.06
C GLY A 57 1.85 7.92 1.23
N THR A 58 1.19 9.07 1.40
CA THR A 58 1.25 9.87 2.64
C THR A 58 0.20 9.49 3.68
N LEU A 59 -0.78 8.65 3.36
CA LEU A 59 -1.86 8.29 4.28
C LEU A 59 -1.31 7.55 5.51
N ARG A 60 -1.84 7.86 6.70
CA ARG A 60 -1.41 7.18 7.92
C ARG A 60 -1.78 5.70 7.92
N GLY A 61 -0.92 4.86 8.48
CA GLY A 61 -1.20 3.44 8.71
C GLY A 61 -1.27 2.56 7.46
N VAL A 62 -0.91 3.06 6.28
CA VAL A 62 -0.71 2.24 5.08
C VAL A 62 0.78 2.07 4.80
N ARG A 63 1.14 1.02 4.07
CA ARG A 63 2.47 0.82 3.50
C ARG A 63 2.70 1.81 2.36
N GLY A 64 3.07 3.04 2.73
CA GLY A 64 3.43 4.12 1.81
C GLY A 64 4.84 4.63 2.08
N PHE A 65 5.03 5.94 2.08
CA PHE A 65 6.34 6.58 2.32
C PHE A 65 6.92 6.33 3.72
N ALA A 66 6.13 5.79 4.65
CA ALA A 66 6.55 5.41 5.99
C ALA A 66 6.92 3.93 6.15
N ASP A 67 6.86 3.10 5.09
CA ASP A 67 7.04 1.65 5.20
C ASP A 67 8.46 1.28 5.72
N PRO A 68 8.59 0.69 6.93
CA PRO A 68 9.89 0.27 7.47
C PRO A 68 10.51 -0.94 6.75
N ALA A 69 9.74 -1.65 5.92
CA ALA A 69 10.15 -2.79 5.12
C ALA A 69 10.48 -2.43 3.66
N ALA A 70 10.41 -1.15 3.29
CA ALA A 70 10.78 -0.67 1.95
C ALA A 70 12.19 -1.14 1.56
N ILE A 71 12.34 -1.62 0.32
CA ILE A 71 13.60 -2.22 -0.13
C ILE A 71 14.74 -1.19 -0.16
N LYS A 72 15.97 -1.70 -0.10
CA LYS A 72 17.15 -0.94 -0.50
C LYS A 72 17.47 -1.27 -1.95
N LEU A 73 17.86 -0.24 -2.71
CA LEU A 73 18.35 -0.42 -4.07
C LEU A 73 19.72 -1.13 -4.03
N PRO A 74 20.19 -1.72 -5.14
CA PRO A 74 21.52 -2.33 -5.21
C PRO A 74 22.67 -1.41 -4.80
N SER A 75 22.48 -0.09 -4.90
CA SER A 75 23.43 0.93 -4.42
C SER A 75 23.48 1.09 -2.89
N GLY A 76 22.59 0.43 -2.14
CA GLY A 76 22.37 0.63 -0.71
C GLY A 76 21.45 1.83 -0.38
N ALA A 77 21.08 2.63 -1.39
CA ALA A 77 20.16 3.75 -1.22
C ALA A 77 18.73 3.28 -0.91
N SER A 78 17.92 4.20 -0.38
CA SER A 78 16.47 3.95 -0.25
C SER A 78 15.82 3.78 -1.61
N VAL A 79 14.81 2.92 -1.75
CA VAL A 79 14.01 2.80 -2.99
C VAL A 79 13.37 4.13 -3.42
N PHE A 80 13.11 5.03 -2.46
CA PHE A 80 12.61 6.37 -2.76
C PHE A 80 13.66 7.25 -3.48
N GLN A 81 14.95 6.91 -3.46
CA GLN A 81 16.01 7.68 -4.13
C GLN A 81 16.28 7.13 -5.53
N GLN A 82 15.36 7.39 -6.46
CA GLN A 82 15.42 6.81 -7.81
C GLN A 82 16.54 7.43 -8.66
N PRO A 83 17.48 6.62 -9.19
CA PRO A 83 18.61 7.11 -9.98
C PRO A 83 18.29 7.29 -11.47
N ASP A 84 19.13 8.04 -12.18
CA ASP A 84 19.15 8.11 -13.66
C ASP A 84 20.55 8.16 -14.28
N GLY A 85 21.59 7.85 -13.49
CA GLY A 85 23.00 7.98 -13.90
C GLY A 85 23.60 9.38 -13.70
N ALA A 86 22.80 10.44 -13.58
CA ALA A 86 23.27 11.80 -13.28
C ALA A 86 23.08 12.18 -11.80
N GLY A 87 22.13 11.56 -11.11
CA GLY A 87 21.85 11.78 -9.70
C GLY A 87 20.68 10.95 -9.22
N THR A 88 20.09 11.34 -8.09
CA THR A 88 18.87 10.72 -7.54
C THR A 88 17.74 11.73 -7.43
N LEU A 89 16.50 11.23 -7.52
CA LEU A 89 15.28 11.99 -7.32
C LEU A 89 14.41 11.30 -6.27
N LEU A 90 13.99 12.06 -5.27
CA LEU A 90 12.97 11.71 -4.29
C LEU A 90 11.56 11.97 -4.85
N PRO A 91 10.53 11.23 -4.38
CA PRO A 91 9.16 11.63 -4.63
C PRO A 91 8.90 13.06 -4.17
N TYR A 92 8.16 13.83 -4.94
CA TYR A 92 7.87 15.24 -4.66
C TYR A 92 6.39 15.57 -4.78
N ALA A 93 5.92 16.42 -3.86
CA ALA A 93 4.51 16.73 -3.74
C ALA A 93 4.03 17.62 -4.89
N ILE A 94 2.79 17.38 -5.32
CA ILE A 94 2.00 18.26 -6.16
C ILE A 94 0.63 18.52 -5.50
N ASP A 95 -0.01 19.62 -5.89
CA ASP A 95 -1.40 19.90 -5.54
C ASP A 95 -2.35 19.08 -6.43
N ASP A 96 -3.56 19.53 -6.68
CA ASP A 96 -4.59 18.87 -7.50
C ASP A 96 -4.48 19.17 -9.01
N GLN A 97 -3.24 19.32 -9.50
CA GLN A 97 -2.94 19.74 -10.86
C GLN A 97 -3.34 18.69 -11.90
N PHE A 98 -3.77 19.17 -13.07
CA PHE A 98 -4.12 18.37 -14.24
C PHE A 98 -2.82 18.10 -15.00
N MET A 99 -2.20 16.95 -14.80
CA MET A 99 -0.85 16.65 -15.32
C MET A 99 -0.91 15.99 -16.69
N ALA A 100 0.07 16.24 -17.57
CA ALA A 100 0.16 15.43 -18.78
C ALA A 100 0.54 13.97 -18.47
N ASP A 101 0.17 13.11 -19.40
CA ASP A 101 0.41 11.67 -19.31
C ASP A 101 1.89 11.28 -19.18
N VAL A 102 2.14 10.11 -18.58
CA VAL A 102 3.45 9.52 -18.28
C VAL A 102 3.48 8.09 -18.83
N ASP A 103 4.64 7.61 -19.33
CA ASP A 103 4.75 6.29 -19.96
C ASP A 103 4.27 5.15 -19.04
N HIS A 104 3.18 4.51 -19.45
CA HIS A 104 2.59 3.33 -18.83
C HIS A 104 2.42 2.18 -19.85
N SER A 105 3.29 2.13 -20.86
CA SER A 105 3.36 0.98 -21.77
C SER A 105 3.97 -0.24 -21.09
N TRP A 106 3.67 -1.45 -21.58
CA TRP A 106 4.33 -2.71 -21.19
C TRP A 106 5.86 -2.55 -21.10
N SER A 107 6.45 -1.95 -22.13
CA SER A 107 7.90 -1.74 -22.21
C SER A 107 8.40 -0.72 -21.17
N GLY A 108 7.66 0.36 -20.94
CA GLY A 108 7.96 1.36 -19.91
C GLY A 108 7.90 0.78 -18.50
N GLY A 109 6.85 0.02 -18.20
CA GLY A 109 6.66 -0.69 -16.92
C GLY A 109 7.80 -1.66 -16.63
N HIS A 110 8.13 -2.55 -17.56
CA HIS A 110 9.23 -3.51 -17.39
C HIS A 110 10.60 -2.83 -17.24
N ARG A 111 10.85 -1.73 -17.97
CA ARG A 111 12.08 -0.94 -17.79
C ARG A 111 12.16 -0.32 -16.40
N ALA A 112 11.06 0.25 -15.89
CA ALA A 112 11.03 0.87 -14.56
C ALA A 112 11.21 -0.17 -13.44
N TRP A 113 10.52 -1.30 -13.56
CA TRP A 113 10.61 -2.44 -12.64
C TRP A 113 11.99 -3.09 -12.63
N ASN A 114 12.66 -3.14 -13.78
CA ASN A 114 14.05 -3.59 -13.95
C ASN A 114 14.33 -4.96 -13.32
N LYS A 115 13.49 -5.96 -13.63
CA LYS A 115 13.57 -7.33 -13.09
C LYS A 115 13.45 -7.39 -11.56
N GLY A 116 12.73 -6.44 -10.97
CA GLY A 116 12.52 -6.33 -9.53
C GLY A 116 13.57 -5.50 -8.78
N ARG A 117 14.64 -5.03 -9.46
CA ARG A 117 15.60 -4.09 -8.85
C ARG A 117 14.96 -2.74 -8.52
N HIS A 118 13.92 -2.37 -9.28
CA HIS A 118 13.05 -1.24 -9.01
C HIS A 118 13.78 0.11 -8.87
N ASP A 119 14.84 0.28 -9.65
CA ASP A 119 15.81 1.38 -9.60
C ASP A 119 15.90 2.19 -10.91
N ALA A 120 14.92 2.06 -11.80
CA ALA A 120 14.99 2.62 -13.15
C ALA A 120 13.81 3.53 -13.53
N TRP A 121 13.00 3.94 -12.55
CA TRP A 121 11.78 4.72 -12.81
C TRP A 121 12.03 6.05 -13.52
N ARG A 122 13.02 6.82 -13.05
CA ARG A 122 13.35 8.11 -13.66
C ARG A 122 13.85 7.96 -15.09
N ALA A 123 14.67 6.95 -15.36
CA ALA A 123 15.17 6.66 -16.70
C ALA A 123 14.07 6.14 -17.64
N ALA A 124 13.14 5.33 -17.13
CA ALA A 124 12.09 4.71 -17.93
C ALA A 124 10.89 5.63 -18.19
N LYS A 125 10.46 6.40 -17.18
CA LYS A 125 9.20 7.15 -17.16
C LYS A 125 9.37 8.66 -16.92
N GLY A 126 10.60 9.14 -16.70
CA GLY A 126 10.90 10.56 -16.49
C GLY A 126 10.57 11.06 -15.08
N VAL A 127 10.85 12.34 -14.81
CA VAL A 127 10.76 12.91 -13.46
C VAL A 127 9.34 12.96 -12.89
N ARG A 128 8.32 13.12 -13.74
CA ARG A 128 6.92 13.25 -13.33
C ARG A 128 6.33 11.98 -12.73
N SER A 129 6.94 10.83 -13.03
CA SER A 129 6.60 9.56 -12.37
C SER A 129 6.74 9.67 -10.85
N LEU A 130 7.63 10.51 -10.33
CA LEU A 130 7.89 10.66 -8.89
C LEU A 130 7.01 11.73 -8.21
N THR A 131 5.94 12.18 -8.87
CA THR A 131 4.97 13.07 -8.21
C THR A 131 4.09 12.30 -7.24
N TYR A 132 3.61 12.95 -6.19
CA TYR A 132 2.55 12.42 -5.32
C TYR A 132 1.64 13.53 -4.79
N HIS A 133 0.42 13.18 -4.44
CA HIS A 133 -0.53 14.09 -3.83
C HIS A 133 -0.54 13.95 -2.29
N THR A 134 -0.89 15.05 -1.64
CA THR A 134 -1.10 15.08 -0.18
C THR A 134 -2.60 15.08 0.14
N ARG A 135 -2.96 14.85 1.42
CA ARG A 135 -4.35 14.95 1.89
C ARG A 135 -5.04 16.27 1.50
N SER A 136 -4.32 17.39 1.49
CA SER A 136 -4.93 18.68 1.11
C SER A 136 -5.35 18.70 -0.36
N ALA A 137 -4.62 18.00 -1.24
CA ALA A 137 -4.97 17.86 -2.64
C ALA A 137 -6.07 16.81 -2.89
N LEU A 138 -6.03 15.67 -2.17
CA LEU A 138 -6.96 14.54 -2.34
C LEU A 138 -7.81 14.27 -1.11
N ARG A 139 -8.44 15.32 -0.58
CA ARG A 139 -9.19 15.23 0.67
C ARG A 139 -10.28 14.16 0.65
N PHE A 140 -11.01 14.05 -0.45
CA PHE A 140 -12.09 13.06 -0.61
C PHE A 140 -11.57 11.62 -0.48
N TYR A 141 -10.51 11.27 -1.20
CA TYR A 141 -9.95 9.91 -1.18
C TYR A 141 -9.32 9.56 0.17
N HIS A 142 -8.62 10.50 0.80
CA HIS A 142 -8.08 10.28 2.15
C HIS A 142 -9.19 10.12 3.20
N GLU A 143 -10.29 10.87 3.10
CA GLU A 143 -11.45 10.71 3.99
C GLU A 143 -12.19 9.40 3.71
N LEU A 144 -12.24 8.95 2.46
CA LEU A 144 -12.80 7.66 2.09
C LEU A 144 -11.99 6.49 2.68
N ALA A 145 -10.67 6.57 2.67
CA ALA A 145 -9.80 5.60 3.34
C ALA A 145 -9.82 5.71 4.88
N ASP A 146 -10.20 6.87 5.43
CA ASP A 146 -10.45 7.02 6.86
C ASP A 146 -11.84 6.50 7.27
N ALA A 147 -12.72 6.33 6.29
CA ALA A 147 -14.06 5.85 6.48
C ALA A 147 -14.20 4.34 6.36
N PHE A 148 -13.57 3.77 5.33
CA PHE A 148 -13.74 2.40 4.91
C PHE A 148 -12.40 1.67 4.84
N THR A 149 -12.43 0.42 4.40
CA THR A 149 -11.22 -0.38 4.26
C THR A 149 -10.51 0.01 2.97
N VAL A 150 -9.23 0.33 3.08
CA VAL A 150 -8.31 0.50 1.95
C VAL A 150 -7.39 -0.70 1.86
N CYS A 151 -7.20 -1.24 0.65
CA CYS A 151 -6.24 -2.32 0.42
C CYS A 151 -4.91 -1.71 -0.04
N ASP A 152 -3.85 -1.84 0.76
CA ASP A 152 -2.54 -1.24 0.47
C ASP A 152 -1.55 -2.23 -0.17
N ALA A 153 -2.02 -3.41 -0.54
CA ALA A 153 -1.29 -4.39 -1.35
C ALA A 153 -2.15 -4.85 -2.56
N TYR A 154 -2.94 -3.94 -3.13
CA TYR A 154 -3.68 -4.17 -4.36
C TYR A 154 -2.88 -3.68 -5.58
N HIS A 155 -2.65 -4.56 -6.53
CA HIS A 155 -1.84 -4.35 -7.72
C HIS A 155 -2.71 -4.29 -8.96
N CYS A 156 -2.29 -3.50 -9.96
CA CYS A 156 -2.81 -3.78 -11.31
C CYS A 156 -2.35 -5.18 -11.75
N SER A 157 -3.09 -5.80 -12.65
CA SER A 157 -2.85 -7.19 -13.03
C SER A 157 -1.70 -7.38 -14.00
N GLU A 158 -1.27 -6.33 -14.70
CA GLU A 158 -0.25 -6.33 -15.74
C GLU A 158 0.58 -5.03 -15.67
N MET A 159 1.88 -5.11 -15.97
CA MET A 159 2.85 -3.98 -15.91
C MET A 159 2.79 -3.05 -17.14
N GLY A 160 1.59 -2.66 -17.54
CA GLY A 160 1.35 -1.96 -18.80
C GLY A 160 -0.03 -1.31 -18.82
N PRO A 161 -0.59 -1.07 -20.02
CA PRO A 161 -1.61 -0.06 -20.18
C PRO A 161 -3.01 -0.53 -19.75
N THR A 162 -3.98 0.38 -19.92
CA THR A 162 -5.39 0.25 -19.59
C THR A 162 -6.07 -1.05 -20.05
N ASN A 163 -6.01 -1.38 -21.35
CA ASN A 163 -6.83 -2.47 -21.89
C ASN A 163 -6.47 -3.86 -21.33
N PRO A 164 -5.20 -4.26 -21.25
CA PRO A 164 -4.78 -5.48 -20.56
C PRO A 164 -5.32 -5.60 -19.13
N ASN A 165 -5.22 -4.53 -18.35
CA ASN A 165 -5.68 -4.50 -16.97
C ASN A 165 -7.21 -4.59 -16.84
N ARG A 166 -7.94 -3.87 -17.68
CA ARG A 166 -9.41 -3.98 -17.76
C ARG A 166 -9.87 -5.34 -18.29
N MET A 167 -9.10 -5.99 -19.18
CA MET A 167 -9.36 -7.39 -19.58
C MET A 167 -9.22 -8.36 -18.41
N TYR A 168 -8.27 -8.16 -17.49
CA TYR A 168 -8.20 -8.94 -16.27
C TYR A 168 -9.43 -8.73 -15.38
N LEU A 169 -9.95 -7.50 -15.28
CA LEU A 169 -11.18 -7.21 -14.55
C LEU A 169 -12.40 -7.94 -15.14
N PHE A 170 -12.51 -8.01 -16.47
CA PHE A 170 -13.67 -8.64 -17.12
C PHE A 170 -13.53 -10.14 -17.36
N THR A 171 -12.31 -10.68 -17.39
CA THR A 171 -12.07 -12.05 -17.86
C THR A 171 -11.07 -12.85 -17.04
N GLY A 172 -10.32 -12.24 -16.13
CA GLY A 172 -9.37 -12.93 -15.27
C GLY A 172 -8.06 -13.37 -15.93
N LYS A 173 -7.84 -13.05 -17.22
CA LYS A 173 -6.62 -13.42 -17.96
C LYS A 173 -6.21 -12.40 -19.01
N LEU A 174 -4.95 -12.50 -19.42
CA LEU A 174 -4.45 -11.95 -20.67
C LEU A 174 -4.43 -13.06 -21.75
N GLY A 175 -5.13 -12.84 -22.85
CA GLY A 175 -5.17 -13.80 -23.96
C GLY A 175 -4.19 -13.47 -25.08
N PHE A 176 -4.60 -13.82 -26.30
CA PHE A 176 -3.85 -13.55 -27.53
C PHE A 176 -4.67 -12.65 -28.45
N GLU A 177 -3.98 -11.85 -29.24
CA GLU A 177 -4.52 -11.14 -30.38
C GLU A 177 -5.17 -12.13 -31.38
N PRO A 178 -6.05 -11.66 -32.29
CA PRO A 178 -6.75 -12.52 -33.24
C PRO A 178 -5.86 -13.35 -34.17
N ASP A 179 -4.57 -13.02 -34.27
CA ASP A 179 -3.58 -13.83 -35.00
C ASP A 179 -3.28 -15.18 -34.29
N GLY A 180 -3.65 -15.32 -33.01
CA GLY A 180 -3.45 -16.51 -32.19
C GLY A 180 -2.03 -16.70 -31.66
N THR A 181 -1.11 -15.77 -31.94
CA THR A 181 0.32 -15.88 -31.60
C THR A 181 0.84 -14.73 -30.75
N THR A 182 0.31 -13.52 -30.97
CA THR A 182 0.74 -12.32 -30.26
C THR A 182 -0.06 -12.18 -28.96
N ARG A 183 0.60 -11.91 -27.84
CA ARG A 183 -0.08 -11.64 -26.56
C ARG A 183 -0.70 -10.25 -26.59
N ALA A 184 -1.91 -10.12 -26.04
CA ALA A 184 -2.69 -8.88 -26.04
C ALA A 184 -2.20 -7.87 -24.98
N ILE A 185 -0.90 -7.52 -25.00
CA ILE A 185 -0.22 -6.69 -24.00
C ILE A 185 -0.42 -5.18 -24.17
N GLY A 186 -1.15 -4.75 -25.22
CA GLY A 186 -1.32 -3.36 -25.58
C GLY A 186 -2.77 -2.94 -25.72
N ASN A 187 -2.96 -1.70 -26.17
CA ASN A 187 -4.27 -1.12 -26.46
C ASN A 187 -4.73 -1.44 -27.91
N ASP A 188 -4.25 -2.52 -28.51
CA ASP A 188 -4.41 -2.85 -29.93
C ASP A 188 -5.88 -2.93 -30.36
N ALA A 189 -6.76 -3.54 -29.55
CA ALA A 189 -8.18 -3.65 -29.88
C ALA A 189 -8.91 -2.30 -29.93
N TRP A 190 -8.47 -1.34 -29.11
CA TRP A 190 -8.94 0.05 -29.12
C TRP A 190 -8.36 0.83 -30.31
N GLN A 191 -7.07 0.67 -30.61
CA GLN A 191 -6.38 1.38 -31.70
C GLN A 191 -6.77 0.88 -33.10
N ASN A 192 -7.32 -0.34 -33.21
CA ASN A 192 -7.66 -0.96 -34.48
C ASN A 192 -9.20 -1.07 -34.69
N PRO A 193 -9.80 -0.19 -35.53
CA PRO A 193 -11.21 -0.28 -35.90
C PRO A 193 -11.63 -1.62 -36.51
N GLY A 194 -10.70 -2.33 -37.16
CA GLY A 194 -10.92 -3.63 -37.81
C GLY A 194 -10.55 -4.84 -36.95
N HIS A 195 -10.26 -4.64 -35.66
CA HIS A 195 -9.92 -5.74 -34.75
C HIS A 195 -11.07 -6.76 -34.67
N ALA A 196 -10.77 -8.04 -34.91
CA ALA A 196 -11.77 -9.12 -34.97
C ALA A 196 -12.35 -9.52 -33.60
N GLY A 197 -11.70 -9.08 -32.53
CA GLY A 197 -12.10 -9.28 -31.15
C GLY A 197 -11.50 -10.52 -30.51
N TYR A 198 -11.41 -10.46 -29.19
CA TYR A 198 -10.92 -11.55 -28.36
C TYR A 198 -11.95 -12.69 -28.26
N THR A 199 -11.49 -13.93 -28.21
CA THR A 199 -12.35 -15.12 -28.37
C THR A 199 -12.58 -15.91 -27.08
N TRP A 200 -11.89 -15.59 -25.99
CA TRP A 200 -12.15 -16.21 -24.69
C TRP A 200 -13.36 -15.59 -24.01
N LYS A 201 -14.00 -16.37 -23.14
CA LYS A 201 -15.26 -15.99 -22.49
C LYS A 201 -15.03 -14.95 -21.39
N THR A 202 -15.88 -13.93 -21.37
CA THR A 202 -15.93 -12.89 -20.34
C THR A 202 -16.76 -13.33 -19.14
N TYR A 203 -16.52 -12.72 -17.98
CA TYR A 203 -17.31 -12.95 -16.77
C TYR A 203 -18.76 -12.47 -16.94
N ALA A 204 -19.00 -11.40 -17.72
CA ALA A 204 -20.34 -10.93 -18.07
C ALA A 204 -21.17 -12.01 -18.80
N GLU A 205 -20.59 -12.71 -19.77
CA GLU A 205 -21.25 -13.85 -20.43
C GLU A 205 -21.51 -15.01 -19.46
N ARG A 206 -20.64 -15.21 -18.46
CA ARG A 206 -20.83 -16.24 -17.43
C ARG A 206 -21.98 -15.89 -16.50
N LEU A 207 -22.06 -14.64 -16.04
CA LEU A 207 -23.19 -14.14 -15.25
C LEU A 207 -24.51 -14.28 -16.03
N GLN A 208 -24.53 -13.90 -17.31
CA GLN A 208 -25.70 -14.08 -18.16
C GLN A 208 -26.11 -15.55 -18.26
N THR A 209 -25.14 -16.44 -18.51
CA THR A 209 -25.40 -17.89 -18.60
C THR A 209 -25.98 -18.43 -17.28
N ALA A 210 -25.50 -17.92 -16.14
CA ALA A 210 -25.95 -18.31 -14.81
C ALA A 210 -27.26 -17.61 -14.35
N GLY A 211 -27.85 -16.75 -15.19
CA GLY A 211 -29.06 -15.99 -14.84
C GLY A 211 -28.84 -14.95 -13.74
N ARG A 212 -27.59 -14.54 -13.48
CA ARG A 212 -27.26 -13.45 -12.55
C ARG A 212 -27.42 -12.11 -13.29
N SER A 213 -28.19 -11.19 -12.72
CA SER A 213 -28.39 -9.88 -13.33
C SER A 213 -27.10 -9.05 -13.31
N TRP A 214 -26.76 -8.42 -14.43
CA TRP A 214 -25.57 -7.60 -14.54
C TRP A 214 -25.76 -6.44 -15.53
N ARG A 215 -24.97 -5.37 -15.37
CA ARG A 215 -24.98 -4.23 -16.28
C ARG A 215 -23.70 -3.40 -16.22
N VAL A 216 -23.32 -2.80 -17.33
CA VAL A 216 -22.34 -1.72 -17.45
C VAL A 216 -23.10 -0.39 -17.59
N TYR A 217 -22.85 0.55 -16.68
CA TYR A 217 -23.34 1.93 -16.76
C TYR A 217 -22.26 2.80 -17.41
N GLN A 218 -22.59 3.39 -18.56
CA GLN A 218 -21.66 4.16 -19.39
C GLN A 218 -22.40 5.15 -20.30
N GLU A 219 -21.75 6.24 -20.67
CA GLU A 219 -22.25 7.22 -21.64
C GLU A 219 -21.77 6.89 -23.05
N TRP A 220 -22.24 7.64 -24.06
CA TRP A 220 -21.75 7.51 -25.44
C TRP A 220 -20.22 7.59 -25.50
N ASP A 221 -19.66 8.54 -24.75
CA ASP A 221 -18.24 8.55 -24.40
C ASP A 221 -18.00 7.67 -23.17
N ASN A 222 -17.05 6.76 -23.33
CA ASN A 222 -16.56 5.88 -22.29
C ASN A 222 -15.04 5.74 -22.38
N TYR A 223 -14.36 6.62 -23.14
CA TYR A 223 -12.91 6.61 -23.40
C TYR A 223 -12.28 5.31 -23.96
N GLY A 224 -13.09 4.31 -24.32
CA GLY A 224 -12.57 2.97 -24.66
C GLY A 224 -12.37 2.05 -23.45
N ASP A 225 -12.84 2.44 -22.27
CA ASP A 225 -12.63 1.78 -20.99
C ASP A 225 -13.58 0.59 -20.73
N ASN A 226 -14.53 0.35 -21.63
CA ASN A 226 -15.39 -0.83 -21.59
C ASN A 226 -14.79 -1.95 -22.45
N SER A 227 -13.91 -2.77 -21.88
CA SER A 227 -13.23 -3.82 -22.65
C SER A 227 -14.16 -4.88 -23.23
N LEU A 228 -15.43 -4.98 -22.78
CA LEU A 228 -16.41 -5.86 -23.42
C LEU A 228 -16.60 -5.55 -24.91
N ASP A 229 -16.43 -4.29 -25.32
CA ASP A 229 -16.49 -3.86 -26.73
C ASP A 229 -15.42 -4.52 -27.62
N TYR A 230 -14.41 -5.15 -27.02
CA TYR A 230 -13.29 -5.78 -27.74
C TYR A 230 -13.41 -7.30 -27.85
N PHE A 231 -14.46 -7.91 -27.33
CA PHE A 231 -14.67 -9.36 -27.43
C PHE A 231 -15.52 -9.71 -28.65
N SER A 232 -15.15 -10.77 -29.36
CA SER A 232 -15.80 -11.22 -30.59
C SER A 232 -17.31 -11.45 -30.44
N SER A 233 -17.76 -11.97 -29.29
CA SER A 233 -19.19 -12.15 -28.99
C SER A 233 -19.95 -10.83 -28.91
N PHE A 234 -19.36 -9.82 -28.25
CA PHE A 234 -19.93 -8.48 -28.14
C PHE A 234 -19.84 -7.69 -29.44
N LEU A 235 -18.72 -7.79 -30.18
CA LEU A 235 -18.59 -7.22 -31.52
C LEU A 235 -19.67 -7.75 -32.47
N ALA A 236 -19.91 -9.06 -32.47
CA ALA A 236 -20.96 -9.67 -33.29
C ALA A 236 -22.35 -9.11 -32.95
N VAL A 237 -22.66 -8.97 -31.65
CA VAL A 237 -23.91 -8.35 -31.18
C VAL A 237 -24.00 -6.89 -31.62
N GLY A 238 -22.92 -6.12 -31.46
CA GLY A 238 -22.85 -4.73 -31.87
C GLY A 238 -23.02 -4.53 -33.37
N THR A 239 -22.36 -5.35 -34.19
CA THR A 239 -22.53 -5.34 -35.66
C THR A 239 -23.98 -5.62 -36.05
N LYS A 240 -24.63 -6.60 -35.40
CA LYS A 240 -26.04 -6.91 -35.66
C LYS A 240 -26.98 -5.78 -35.23
N ALA A 241 -26.72 -5.16 -34.07
CA ALA A 241 -27.44 -3.98 -33.59
C ALA A 241 -27.33 -2.79 -34.56
N LEU A 242 -26.19 -2.64 -35.25
CA LEU A 242 -25.94 -1.59 -36.24
C LEU A 242 -26.48 -1.91 -37.64
N SER A 243 -27.08 -3.08 -37.88
CA SER A 243 -27.47 -3.55 -39.22
C SER A 243 -28.47 -2.65 -39.97
N LYS A 244 -29.18 -1.76 -39.25
CA LYS A 244 -30.15 -0.80 -39.81
C LYS A 244 -29.65 0.65 -39.81
N VAL A 245 -28.39 0.87 -39.44
CA VAL A 245 -27.79 2.20 -39.34
C VAL A 245 -26.65 2.34 -40.34
N LYS A 246 -26.60 3.50 -41.00
CA LYS A 246 -25.49 3.94 -41.84
C LYS A 246 -25.15 5.39 -41.51
N ASP A 247 -23.89 5.77 -41.69
CA ASP A 247 -23.45 7.15 -41.61
C ASP A 247 -24.07 8.02 -42.72
N SER A 248 -23.78 9.32 -42.70
CA SER A 248 -24.30 10.28 -43.68
C SER A 248 -23.84 10.02 -45.12
N ALA A 249 -22.77 9.23 -45.31
CA ALA A 249 -22.28 8.78 -46.60
C ALA A 249 -22.86 7.41 -47.03
N GLY A 250 -23.74 6.82 -46.23
CA GLY A 250 -24.35 5.52 -46.51
C GLY A 250 -23.46 4.32 -46.19
N LYS A 251 -22.36 4.51 -45.46
CA LYS A 251 -21.44 3.45 -45.02
C LYS A 251 -21.85 2.89 -43.67
N ALA A 252 -21.60 1.59 -43.46
CA ALA A 252 -21.82 0.95 -42.17
C ALA A 252 -20.76 1.39 -41.15
N PHE A 253 -21.18 1.51 -39.88
CA PHE A 253 -20.26 1.72 -38.77
C PHE A 253 -19.50 0.42 -38.45
N PRO A 254 -18.17 0.47 -38.27
CA PRO A 254 -17.39 -0.74 -38.02
C PRO A 254 -17.63 -1.35 -36.63
N LYS A 255 -17.85 -0.51 -35.60
CA LYS A 255 -18.18 -0.90 -34.22
C LYS A 255 -19.16 0.11 -33.59
N LEU A 256 -19.80 -0.27 -32.50
CA LEU A 256 -20.69 0.62 -31.73
C LEU A 256 -19.98 1.88 -31.23
N GLU A 257 -18.71 1.77 -30.84
CA GLU A 257 -17.87 2.90 -30.46
C GLU A 257 -17.90 4.04 -31.51
N TYR A 258 -17.62 3.73 -32.78
CA TYR A 258 -17.63 4.72 -33.86
C TYR A 258 -19.04 5.25 -34.17
N PHE A 259 -20.07 4.43 -33.96
CA PHE A 259 -21.45 4.92 -34.03
C PHE A 259 -21.71 5.98 -32.96
N TYR A 260 -21.29 5.75 -31.71
CA TYR A 260 -21.48 6.71 -30.63
C TYR A 260 -20.65 7.98 -30.81
N TYR A 261 -19.42 7.89 -31.34
CA TYR A 261 -18.64 9.08 -31.73
C TYR A 261 -19.33 9.93 -32.80
N ALA A 262 -19.97 9.31 -33.78
CA ALA A 262 -20.75 10.01 -34.79
C ALA A 262 -22.03 10.60 -34.19
N LEU A 263 -22.68 9.87 -33.30
CA LEU A 263 -23.93 10.27 -32.65
C LEU A 263 -23.77 11.51 -31.76
N ASP A 264 -22.66 11.59 -31.03
CA ASP A 264 -22.34 12.73 -30.17
C ASP A 264 -22.22 14.03 -30.99
N LYS A 265 -21.56 13.93 -32.16
CA LYS A 265 -21.32 15.06 -33.08
C LYS A 265 -22.50 15.37 -34.02
N ALA A 266 -23.55 14.54 -34.03
CA ALA A 266 -24.68 14.67 -34.96
C ALA A 266 -25.60 15.85 -34.61
N SER A 267 -26.26 16.40 -35.64
CA SER A 267 -27.39 17.33 -35.43
C SER A 267 -28.57 16.63 -34.76
N ALA A 268 -29.50 17.36 -34.16
CA ALA A 268 -30.66 16.75 -33.49
C ALA A 268 -31.46 15.80 -34.40
N ALA A 269 -31.71 16.20 -35.65
CA ALA A 269 -32.44 15.38 -36.61
C ALA A 269 -31.67 14.11 -37.01
N GLU A 270 -30.36 14.26 -37.26
CA GLU A 270 -29.50 13.12 -37.61
C GLU A 270 -29.34 12.16 -36.43
N ARG A 271 -29.23 12.69 -35.21
CA ARG A 271 -29.17 11.91 -33.99
C ARG A 271 -30.43 11.07 -33.80
N THR A 272 -31.62 11.64 -34.00
CA THR A 272 -32.88 10.88 -33.98
C THR A 272 -32.86 9.76 -35.01
N ARG A 273 -32.48 10.06 -36.26
CA ARG A 273 -32.39 9.06 -37.34
C ARG A 273 -31.44 7.89 -36.98
N LEU A 274 -30.26 8.22 -36.44
CA LEU A 274 -29.25 7.24 -36.03
C LEU A 274 -29.76 6.37 -34.86
N LEU A 275 -30.39 6.96 -33.86
CA LEU A 275 -30.98 6.25 -32.72
C LEU A 275 -32.15 5.36 -33.13
N ASP A 276 -33.05 5.83 -33.99
CA ASP A 276 -34.18 5.05 -34.51
C ASP A 276 -33.68 3.83 -35.29
N GLY A 277 -32.65 4.02 -36.12
CA GLY A 277 -32.00 2.92 -36.83
C GLY A 277 -31.35 1.92 -35.87
N LEU A 278 -30.67 2.39 -34.82
CA LEU A 278 -30.06 1.51 -33.81
C LEU A 278 -31.15 0.71 -33.08
N ALA A 279 -32.23 1.36 -32.66
CA ALA A 279 -33.37 0.70 -32.03
C ALA A 279 -33.99 -0.37 -32.94
N ALA A 280 -34.14 -0.08 -34.24
CA ALA A 280 -34.63 -1.05 -35.23
C ALA A 280 -33.68 -2.24 -35.41
N GLY A 281 -32.36 -2.02 -35.37
CA GLY A 281 -31.38 -3.10 -35.42
C GLY A 281 -31.36 -3.94 -34.15
N VAL A 282 -31.40 -3.31 -32.97
CA VAL A 282 -31.51 -3.97 -31.66
C VAL A 282 -32.79 -4.82 -31.59
N ALA A 283 -33.90 -4.39 -32.18
CA ALA A 283 -35.14 -5.17 -32.29
C ALA A 283 -34.96 -6.53 -32.99
N THR A 284 -33.89 -6.72 -33.78
CA THR A 284 -33.57 -7.99 -34.47
C THR A 284 -32.71 -8.96 -33.64
N LEU A 285 -32.21 -8.54 -32.48
CA LEU A 285 -31.42 -9.38 -31.59
C LEU A 285 -32.31 -10.48 -30.97
N THR A 286 -31.77 -11.69 -30.86
CA THR A 286 -32.33 -12.76 -30.03
C THR A 286 -32.31 -12.35 -28.56
N ALA A 287 -33.04 -13.05 -27.69
CA ALA A 287 -33.06 -12.74 -26.26
C ALA A 287 -31.66 -12.79 -25.62
N ALA A 288 -30.81 -13.76 -26.01
CA ALA A 288 -29.46 -13.89 -25.49
C ALA A 288 -28.53 -12.75 -25.98
N GLU A 289 -28.60 -12.40 -27.27
CA GLU A 289 -27.84 -11.27 -27.84
C GLU A 289 -28.31 -9.94 -27.24
N ARG A 290 -29.63 -9.78 -27.03
CA ARG A 290 -30.22 -8.62 -26.39
C ARG A 290 -29.72 -8.45 -24.96
N GLY A 291 -29.58 -9.54 -24.20
CA GLY A 291 -28.97 -9.50 -22.86
C GLY A 291 -27.55 -8.95 -22.87
N LEU A 292 -26.71 -9.39 -23.82
CA LEU A 292 -25.34 -8.87 -23.97
C LEU A 292 -25.33 -7.40 -24.39
N TYR A 293 -26.24 -7.02 -25.30
CA TYR A 293 -26.37 -5.63 -25.74
C TYR A 293 -26.82 -4.71 -24.59
N GLU A 294 -27.95 -5.01 -23.95
CA GLU A 294 -28.54 -4.18 -22.90
C GLU A 294 -27.66 -4.17 -21.63
N GLY A 295 -27.00 -5.28 -21.33
CA GLY A 295 -26.08 -5.42 -20.21
C GLY A 295 -24.73 -4.75 -20.44
N GLY A 296 -24.12 -4.90 -21.63
CA GLY A 296 -22.72 -4.53 -21.83
C GLY A 296 -22.44 -3.41 -22.85
N LEU A 297 -23.34 -3.17 -23.80
CA LEU A 297 -23.06 -2.31 -24.96
C LEU A 297 -23.96 -1.07 -25.05
N ALA A 298 -25.13 -1.10 -24.40
CA ALA A 298 -26.08 0.01 -24.41
C ALA A 298 -25.49 1.21 -23.65
N ARG A 299 -25.39 2.34 -24.33
CA ARG A 299 -24.86 3.59 -23.78
C ARG A 299 -25.93 4.67 -23.69
N VAL A 300 -25.89 5.48 -22.63
CA VAL A 300 -26.80 6.63 -22.45
C VAL A 300 -26.19 7.93 -22.98
N ALA A 301 -27.01 8.95 -23.19
CA ALA A 301 -26.52 10.23 -23.68
C ALA A 301 -25.54 10.90 -22.68
N PRO A 302 -24.69 11.83 -23.12
CA PRO A 302 -23.78 12.55 -22.26
C PRO A 302 -24.50 13.16 -21.05
N LYS A 303 -23.86 13.08 -19.88
CA LYS A 303 -24.37 13.53 -18.57
C LYS A 303 -25.60 12.78 -18.08
N GLN A 304 -25.85 11.58 -18.57
CA GLN A 304 -26.97 10.71 -18.14
C GLN A 304 -26.53 9.43 -17.43
N LEU A 305 -25.24 9.14 -17.25
CA LEU A 305 -24.79 7.96 -16.50
C LEU A 305 -25.41 7.93 -15.10
N LEU A 306 -25.25 9.02 -14.36
CA LEU A 306 -25.76 9.12 -13.00
C LEU A 306 -27.28 9.02 -12.94
N SER A 307 -28.00 9.63 -13.90
CA SER A 307 -29.47 9.58 -13.91
C SER A 307 -29.98 8.17 -14.25
N ALA A 308 -29.31 7.46 -15.15
CA ALA A 308 -29.63 6.07 -15.48
C ALA A 308 -29.36 5.12 -14.30
N PHE A 309 -28.20 5.26 -13.66
CA PHE A 309 -27.87 4.49 -12.45
C PHE A 309 -28.87 4.79 -11.31
N LYS A 310 -29.17 6.07 -11.08
CA LYS A 310 -30.15 6.50 -10.08
C LYS A 310 -31.55 5.96 -10.35
N ALA A 311 -31.98 5.90 -11.61
CA ALA A 311 -33.28 5.35 -11.97
C ALA A 311 -33.42 3.88 -11.56
N ASP A 312 -32.37 3.07 -11.77
CA ASP A 312 -32.36 1.67 -11.34
C ASP A 312 -32.35 1.53 -9.81
N VAL A 313 -31.57 2.36 -9.11
CA VAL A 313 -31.56 2.41 -7.63
C VAL A 313 -32.94 2.80 -7.07
N ASP A 314 -33.55 3.87 -7.60
CA ASP A 314 -34.87 4.35 -7.15
C ASP A 314 -35.98 3.34 -7.44
N ALA A 315 -35.88 2.60 -8.53
CA ALA A 315 -36.85 1.58 -8.93
C ALA A 315 -36.64 0.21 -8.25
N GLY A 316 -35.60 0.04 -7.44
CA GLY A 316 -35.24 -1.26 -6.85
C GLY A 316 -34.80 -2.29 -7.89
N LYS A 317 -34.16 -1.82 -8.98
CA LYS A 317 -33.70 -2.62 -10.13
C LYS A 317 -32.19 -2.63 -10.29
N LEU A 318 -31.43 -2.21 -9.26
CA LEU A 318 -29.97 -2.29 -9.28
C LEU A 318 -29.56 -3.77 -9.55
N PRO A 319 -28.74 -4.06 -10.57
CA PRO A 319 -28.31 -5.43 -10.86
C PRO A 319 -27.48 -6.04 -9.73
N SER A 320 -27.35 -7.37 -9.75
CA SER A 320 -26.48 -8.11 -8.84
C SER A 320 -25.01 -7.69 -9.05
N VAL A 321 -24.58 -7.50 -10.30
CA VAL A 321 -23.24 -6.96 -10.61
C VAL A 321 -23.37 -5.72 -11.50
N SER A 322 -22.87 -4.59 -11.03
CA SER A 322 -22.87 -3.33 -11.79
C SER A 322 -21.44 -2.88 -12.03
N TRP A 323 -21.05 -2.68 -13.28
CA TRP A 323 -19.79 -2.00 -13.61
C TRP A 323 -20.08 -0.55 -13.99
N ILE A 324 -19.26 0.37 -13.51
CA ILE A 324 -19.31 1.78 -13.89
C ILE A 324 -18.12 2.07 -14.79
N VAL A 325 -18.39 2.62 -15.97
CA VAL A 325 -17.37 3.15 -16.88
C VAL A 325 -17.62 4.64 -17.07
N ALA A 326 -16.68 5.45 -16.61
CA ALA A 326 -16.80 6.90 -16.64
C ALA A 326 -16.61 7.46 -18.06
N PRO A 327 -17.24 8.61 -18.40
CA PRO A 327 -16.83 9.38 -19.57
C PRO A 327 -15.42 9.94 -19.35
N GLU A 328 -14.67 10.21 -20.43
CA GLU A 328 -13.25 10.62 -20.40
C GLU A 328 -12.99 11.71 -19.34
N SER A 329 -13.87 12.72 -19.30
CA SER A 329 -13.75 13.85 -18.36
C SER A 329 -13.78 13.51 -16.86
N GLN A 330 -14.17 12.28 -16.51
CA GLN A 330 -14.35 11.79 -15.15
C GLN A 330 -13.66 10.44 -14.91
N THR A 331 -12.79 9.98 -15.81
CA THR A 331 -12.01 8.74 -15.61
C THR A 331 -10.79 8.95 -14.71
N GLU A 332 -10.35 10.19 -14.58
CA GLU A 332 -9.05 10.61 -14.02
C GLU A 332 -7.84 10.30 -14.90
N HIS A 333 -7.99 9.82 -16.14
CA HIS A 333 -6.84 9.67 -17.05
C HIS A 333 -6.16 11.04 -17.25
N PRO A 334 -4.82 11.15 -17.10
CA PRO A 334 -4.09 12.39 -17.39
C PRO A 334 -4.43 12.93 -18.80
N ALA A 335 -4.81 14.19 -19.00
CA ALA A 335 -4.65 15.32 -18.09
C ALA A 335 -5.87 15.67 -17.23
N TRP A 336 -6.86 14.79 -17.07
CA TRP A 336 -7.94 15.02 -16.12
C TRP A 336 -7.45 14.95 -14.69
N GLY A 337 -7.87 15.94 -13.89
CA GLY A 337 -7.49 16.03 -12.50
C GLY A 337 -8.24 15.03 -11.62
N PRO A 338 -7.62 14.56 -10.52
CA PRO A 338 -8.23 13.65 -9.54
C PRO A 338 -9.63 14.04 -9.04
N ASN A 339 -9.94 15.34 -8.98
CA ASN A 339 -11.20 15.79 -8.40
C ASN A 339 -12.42 15.60 -9.33
N THR A 340 -12.22 15.39 -10.64
CA THR A 340 -13.36 15.21 -11.57
C THR A 340 -13.95 13.80 -11.48
N GLY A 341 -13.12 12.77 -11.32
CA GLY A 341 -13.58 11.41 -11.01
C GLY A 341 -14.09 11.29 -9.58
N ALA A 342 -13.45 11.96 -8.61
CA ALA A 342 -13.94 12.03 -7.24
C ALA A 342 -15.39 12.53 -7.12
N ASP A 343 -15.79 13.49 -7.95
CA ASP A 343 -17.17 13.99 -8.03
C ASP A 343 -18.16 12.91 -8.51
N LEU A 344 -17.76 12.09 -9.49
CA LEU A 344 -18.57 10.97 -9.97
C LEU A 344 -18.66 9.86 -8.92
N VAL A 345 -17.54 9.48 -8.31
CA VAL A 345 -17.49 8.51 -7.19
C VAL A 345 -18.46 8.96 -6.09
N LYS A 346 -18.35 10.21 -5.62
CA LYS A 346 -19.24 10.73 -4.59
C LYS A 346 -20.70 10.66 -5.02
N SER A 347 -21.01 11.05 -6.25
CA SER A 347 -22.40 11.10 -6.73
C SER A 347 -23.04 9.71 -6.80
N ILE A 348 -22.28 8.69 -7.17
CA ILE A 348 -22.74 7.30 -7.17
C ILE A 348 -22.93 6.79 -5.74
N LEU A 349 -21.95 7.03 -4.85
CA LEU A 349 -22.07 6.67 -3.43
C LEU A 349 -23.27 7.35 -2.76
N ASP A 350 -23.48 8.65 -3.00
CA ASP A 350 -24.65 9.39 -2.52
C ASP A 350 -25.95 8.80 -3.04
N THR A 351 -25.98 8.36 -4.31
CA THR A 351 -27.17 7.74 -4.90
C THR A 351 -27.51 6.44 -4.18
N ILE A 352 -26.54 5.56 -3.94
CA ILE A 352 -26.72 4.30 -3.20
C ILE A 352 -27.13 4.61 -1.74
N ALA A 353 -26.36 5.47 -1.06
CA ALA A 353 -26.57 5.82 0.35
C ALA A 353 -27.89 6.57 0.60
N SER A 354 -28.47 7.22 -0.43
CA SER A 354 -29.80 7.85 -0.34
C SER A 354 -30.94 6.87 -0.10
N LYS A 355 -30.70 5.56 -0.31
CA LYS A 355 -31.64 4.47 -0.05
C LYS A 355 -31.00 3.50 0.96
N PRO A 356 -31.24 3.63 2.28
CA PRO A 356 -30.65 2.74 3.27
C PRO A 356 -30.89 1.25 2.99
N ALA A 357 -32.04 0.88 2.42
CA ALA A 357 -32.35 -0.48 2.01
C ALA A 357 -31.44 -1.03 0.89
N VAL A 358 -30.91 -0.16 0.02
CA VAL A 358 -29.95 -0.52 -1.03
C VAL A 358 -28.53 -0.51 -0.47
N TRP A 359 -28.14 0.56 0.25
CA TRP A 359 -26.83 0.67 0.91
C TRP A 359 -26.50 -0.53 1.79
N ASN A 360 -27.44 -0.98 2.61
CA ASN A 360 -27.25 -2.11 3.53
C ASN A 360 -27.08 -3.47 2.84
N LYS A 361 -27.17 -3.52 1.51
CA LYS A 361 -27.03 -4.74 0.69
C LYS A 361 -25.97 -4.59 -0.41
N THR A 362 -25.23 -3.48 -0.41
CA THR A 362 -24.31 -3.12 -1.50
C THR A 362 -22.86 -3.15 -1.04
N LEU A 363 -22.02 -3.80 -1.84
CA LEU A 363 -20.57 -3.68 -1.82
C LEU A 363 -20.14 -2.80 -3.00
N PHE A 364 -19.50 -1.66 -2.72
CA PHE A 364 -18.91 -0.81 -3.75
C PHE A 364 -17.39 -0.96 -3.73
N LEU A 365 -16.81 -1.37 -4.86
CA LEU A 365 -15.38 -1.54 -5.06
C LEU A 365 -14.89 -0.43 -5.99
N LEU A 366 -14.05 0.46 -5.47
CA LEU A 366 -13.38 1.49 -6.25
C LEU A 366 -11.92 1.09 -6.45
N THR A 367 -11.48 0.99 -7.70
CA THR A 367 -10.08 0.69 -8.05
C THR A 367 -9.63 1.54 -9.22
N TYR A 368 -8.36 1.45 -9.56
CA TYR A 368 -7.81 1.94 -10.81
C TYR A 368 -7.35 0.77 -11.68
N ASP A 369 -7.21 0.99 -12.97
CA ASP A 369 -6.75 0.03 -13.97
C ASP A 369 -5.22 -0.17 -13.92
N GLU A 370 -4.41 0.89 -13.86
CA GLU A 370 -2.95 0.84 -13.82
C GLU A 370 -2.32 2.08 -13.15
N ASP A 371 -0.99 2.17 -13.12
CA ASP A 371 -0.24 3.17 -12.34
C ASP A 371 -0.19 4.58 -12.93
N GLY A 372 -0.57 4.76 -14.18
CA GLY A 372 -0.46 6.02 -14.91
C GLY A 372 0.96 6.43 -15.22
N GLY A 373 1.92 5.53 -15.04
CA GLY A 373 3.33 5.86 -15.06
C GLY A 373 3.86 6.40 -13.74
N PHE A 374 3.04 6.47 -12.70
CA PHE A 374 3.42 7.02 -11.40
C PHE A 374 4.10 6.00 -10.51
N PHE A 375 5.13 6.46 -9.82
CA PHE A 375 5.98 5.67 -8.95
C PHE A 375 5.18 5.05 -7.81
N ASP A 376 5.49 3.80 -7.51
CA ASP A 376 5.17 3.15 -6.26
C ASP A 376 6.44 2.48 -5.73
N HIS A 377 6.66 2.53 -4.42
CA HIS A 377 7.91 2.03 -3.85
C HIS A 377 7.97 0.51 -3.70
N MET A 378 6.83 -0.19 -3.74
CA MET A 378 6.79 -1.64 -3.60
C MET A 378 7.00 -2.31 -4.96
N PRO A 379 8.10 -3.07 -5.15
CA PRO A 379 8.25 -3.89 -6.34
C PRO A 379 7.11 -4.92 -6.38
N PRO A 380 6.39 -5.02 -7.49
CA PRO A 380 5.24 -5.91 -7.57
C PRO A 380 5.64 -7.39 -7.48
N PRO A 381 4.81 -8.24 -6.84
CA PRO A 381 4.98 -9.69 -6.85
C PRO A 381 4.99 -10.23 -8.29
N ALA A 382 5.94 -11.10 -8.64
CA ALA A 382 6.00 -11.73 -9.94
C ALA A 382 6.54 -13.16 -9.84
N PRO A 383 6.04 -14.12 -10.62
CA PRO A 383 6.62 -15.47 -10.64
C PRO A 383 8.03 -15.48 -11.26
N PRO A 384 8.90 -16.43 -10.89
CA PRO A 384 10.19 -16.62 -11.57
C PRO A 384 9.98 -17.25 -12.96
N ALA A 385 10.64 -16.71 -13.99
CA ALA A 385 10.56 -17.24 -15.36
C ALA A 385 11.44 -18.48 -15.58
N SER A 386 12.48 -18.64 -14.76
CA SER A 386 13.40 -19.76 -14.77
C SER A 386 13.97 -19.99 -13.36
N ASP A 387 14.62 -21.13 -13.16
CA ASP A 387 15.28 -21.48 -11.88
C ASP A 387 16.40 -20.48 -11.50
N ASP A 388 16.99 -19.77 -12.47
CA ASP A 388 18.00 -18.73 -12.22
C ASP A 388 17.39 -17.45 -11.61
N GLU A 389 16.09 -17.24 -11.82
CA GLU A 389 15.34 -16.10 -11.26
C GLU A 389 14.60 -16.45 -9.97
N GLY A 390 14.70 -17.69 -9.49
CA GLY A 390 14.07 -18.22 -8.28
C GLY A 390 13.15 -19.41 -8.56
N LYS A 391 12.29 -19.78 -7.61
CA LYS A 391 11.52 -21.04 -7.69
C LYS A 391 10.06 -20.88 -7.27
N SER A 392 9.19 -21.71 -7.85
CA SER A 392 7.76 -21.74 -7.49
C SER A 392 7.32 -23.15 -7.14
N SER A 393 6.58 -23.29 -6.05
CA SER A 393 5.83 -24.51 -5.70
C SER A 393 4.45 -24.58 -6.38
N VAL A 394 4.09 -23.54 -7.14
CA VAL A 394 2.81 -23.37 -7.82
C VAL A 394 3.07 -23.25 -9.33
N ALA A 395 2.19 -23.79 -10.16
CA ALA A 395 2.32 -23.63 -11.61
C ALA A 395 2.23 -22.17 -12.04
N THR A 396 3.21 -21.71 -12.83
CA THR A 396 3.32 -20.34 -13.37
C THR A 396 2.89 -20.28 -14.84
N THR A 397 2.13 -21.27 -15.29
CA THR A 397 1.57 -21.32 -16.65
C THR A 397 0.66 -20.13 -16.91
N ASP A 398 0.74 -19.57 -18.12
CA ASP A 398 -0.02 -18.38 -18.57
C ASP A 398 0.44 -17.04 -17.93
N GLU A 399 1.55 -17.00 -17.18
CA GLU A 399 2.06 -15.77 -16.53
C GLU A 399 3.22 -15.06 -17.24
N PHE A 400 3.57 -15.46 -18.48
CA PHE A 400 4.72 -14.88 -19.19
C PHE A 400 4.41 -14.46 -20.62
N VAL A 401 5.12 -13.43 -21.09
CA VAL A 401 5.22 -12.99 -22.48
C VAL A 401 6.70 -12.89 -22.83
N SER A 402 7.15 -13.70 -23.79
CA SER A 402 8.56 -13.69 -24.26
C SER A 402 9.60 -13.83 -23.13
N GLY A 403 9.28 -14.58 -22.07
CA GLY A 403 10.15 -14.80 -20.92
C GLY A 403 10.07 -13.74 -19.81
N GLU A 404 9.35 -12.63 -20.04
CA GLU A 404 9.08 -11.63 -19.00
C GLU A 404 7.73 -11.94 -18.32
N PRO A 405 7.62 -11.78 -16.99
CA PRO A 405 6.37 -12.00 -16.27
C PRO A 405 5.32 -10.94 -16.67
N ILE A 406 4.06 -11.34 -16.82
CA ILE A 406 2.96 -10.40 -17.11
C ILE A 406 2.75 -9.41 -15.97
N GLY A 407 2.87 -9.91 -14.75
CA GLY A 407 2.61 -9.12 -13.56
C GLY A 407 2.92 -9.92 -12.29
N LEU A 408 2.39 -9.53 -11.14
CA LEU A 408 1.48 -8.40 -10.96
C LEU A 408 2.12 -7.08 -11.37
N GLY A 409 1.29 -6.09 -11.69
CA GLY A 409 1.71 -4.73 -11.99
C GLY A 409 1.90 -3.89 -10.74
N VAL A 410 2.18 -2.61 -10.92
CA VAL A 410 2.38 -1.63 -9.85
C VAL A 410 1.14 -1.53 -8.96
N ARG A 411 1.30 -1.16 -7.68
CA ARG A 411 0.15 -0.98 -6.79
C ARG A 411 -0.74 0.16 -7.27
N VAL A 412 -2.05 -0.06 -7.18
CA VAL A 412 -3.08 0.94 -7.45
C VAL A 412 -4.06 1.01 -6.27
N PRO A 413 -4.72 2.15 -6.01
CA PRO A 413 -5.69 2.26 -4.94
C PRO A 413 -6.84 1.25 -5.10
N MET A 414 -7.23 0.59 -4.01
CA MET A 414 -8.48 -0.17 -3.90
C MET A 414 -9.19 0.23 -2.61
N PHE A 415 -10.39 0.81 -2.75
CA PHE A 415 -11.28 1.12 -1.65
C PHE A 415 -12.45 0.15 -1.66
N VAL A 416 -12.66 -0.50 -0.52
CA VAL A 416 -13.77 -1.41 -0.29
C VAL A 416 -14.80 -0.62 0.51
N ILE A 417 -15.88 -0.17 -0.11
CA ILE A 417 -16.84 0.80 0.45
C ILE A 417 -18.19 0.11 0.67
N SER A 418 -18.53 -0.10 1.93
CA SER A 418 -19.68 -0.93 2.28
C SER A 418 -20.03 -0.79 3.77
N PRO A 419 -21.26 -1.12 4.21
CA PRO A 419 -21.56 -1.28 5.63
C PRO A 419 -20.56 -2.17 6.39
N TRP A 420 -19.95 -3.15 5.71
CA TRP A 420 -19.06 -4.18 6.27
C TRP A 420 -17.58 -3.82 6.28
N SER A 421 -17.18 -2.69 5.71
CA SER A 421 -15.78 -2.27 5.62
C SER A 421 -15.46 -1.00 6.42
N ARG A 422 -16.43 -0.49 7.20
CA ARG A 422 -16.33 0.76 7.95
C ARG A 422 -15.26 0.72 9.04
N GLY A 423 -14.73 1.89 9.38
CA GLY A 423 -13.77 2.08 10.48
C GLY A 423 -12.37 2.49 10.03
N GLY A 424 -12.19 2.89 8.77
CA GLY A 424 -10.91 3.37 8.26
C GLY A 424 -9.79 2.34 8.35
N LYS A 425 -10.11 1.08 8.04
CA LYS A 425 -9.23 -0.08 8.21
C LYS A 425 -8.25 -0.20 7.05
N VAL A 426 -7.17 -0.96 7.24
CA VAL A 426 -6.21 -1.30 6.19
C VAL A 426 -6.13 -2.80 6.00
N CYS A 427 -6.10 -3.26 4.75
CA CYS A 427 -5.92 -4.67 4.38
C CYS A 427 -4.66 -4.84 3.53
N SER A 428 -3.67 -5.55 4.07
CA SER A 428 -2.37 -5.78 3.43
C SER A 428 -2.20 -7.20 2.86
N GLU A 429 -3.31 -7.88 2.55
CA GLU A 429 -3.29 -9.06 1.70
C GLU A 429 -3.02 -8.65 0.24
N VAL A 430 -2.21 -9.45 -0.45
CA VAL A 430 -1.89 -9.23 -1.87
C VAL A 430 -3.14 -9.47 -2.71
N PHE A 431 -3.49 -8.50 -3.54
CA PHE A 431 -4.60 -8.58 -4.48
C PHE A 431 -4.18 -8.06 -5.86
N ASP A 432 -4.87 -8.50 -6.91
CA ASP A 432 -4.92 -7.83 -8.21
C ASP A 432 -6.37 -7.72 -8.74
N HIS A 433 -6.57 -7.29 -10.00
CA HIS A 433 -7.92 -7.20 -10.59
C HIS A 433 -8.67 -8.53 -10.66
N THR A 434 -7.95 -9.67 -10.67
CA THR A 434 -8.61 -10.97 -10.60
C THR A 434 -9.27 -11.20 -9.25
N SER A 435 -8.84 -10.51 -8.19
CA SER A 435 -9.46 -10.58 -6.85
C SER A 435 -10.91 -10.09 -6.85
N VAL A 436 -11.27 -9.15 -7.72
CA VAL A 436 -12.67 -8.75 -7.93
C VAL A 436 -13.49 -9.92 -8.48
N LEU A 437 -12.96 -10.62 -9.47
CA LEU A 437 -13.63 -11.80 -10.03
C LEU A 437 -13.70 -12.94 -9.01
N ARG A 438 -12.64 -13.19 -8.24
CA ARG A 438 -12.64 -14.21 -7.17
C ARG A 438 -13.65 -13.91 -6.07
N PHE A 439 -13.80 -12.64 -5.71
CA PHE A 439 -14.88 -12.22 -4.83
C PHE A 439 -16.24 -12.59 -5.43
N LEU A 440 -16.47 -12.21 -6.69
CA LEU A 440 -17.71 -12.52 -7.40
C LEU A 440 -17.95 -14.03 -7.54
N GLU A 441 -16.90 -14.85 -7.76
CA GLU A 441 -17.00 -16.31 -7.79
C GLU A 441 -17.55 -16.83 -6.47
N ARG A 442 -16.93 -16.39 -5.37
CA ARG A 442 -17.25 -16.84 -4.02
C ARG A 442 -18.65 -16.40 -3.58
N TRP A 443 -19.05 -15.19 -3.93
CA TRP A 443 -20.36 -14.63 -3.59
C TRP A 443 -21.49 -15.16 -4.48
N SER A 444 -21.29 -15.22 -5.80
CA SER A 444 -22.36 -15.56 -6.75
C SER A 444 -22.46 -17.06 -7.05
N GLY A 445 -21.41 -17.83 -6.79
CA GLY A 445 -21.26 -19.24 -7.19
C GLY A 445 -20.90 -19.43 -8.67
N VAL A 446 -20.63 -18.37 -9.42
CA VAL A 446 -20.28 -18.42 -10.85
C VAL A 446 -18.77 -18.44 -11.02
N GLY A 447 -18.19 -19.56 -11.45
CA GLY A 447 -16.73 -19.70 -11.60
C GLY A 447 -16.14 -18.98 -12.81
N GLU A 448 -14.92 -18.45 -12.67
CA GLU A 448 -14.06 -17.86 -13.69
C GLU A 448 -12.79 -18.71 -13.95
N PRO A 449 -12.87 -19.78 -14.76
CA PRO A 449 -11.75 -20.69 -14.98
C PRO A 449 -10.54 -20.06 -15.69
N ASN A 450 -10.64 -18.83 -16.21
CA ASN A 450 -9.53 -18.17 -16.89
C ASN A 450 -8.39 -17.75 -15.95
N ILE A 451 -8.66 -17.52 -14.64
CA ILE A 451 -7.63 -17.07 -13.70
C ILE A 451 -6.57 -18.16 -13.53
N SER A 452 -5.31 -17.79 -13.77
CA SER A 452 -4.18 -18.72 -13.71
C SER A 452 -4.03 -19.39 -12.33
N PRO A 453 -3.37 -20.57 -12.27
CA PRO A 453 -3.07 -21.22 -11.00
C PRO A 453 -2.25 -20.33 -10.05
N TRP A 454 -1.31 -19.55 -10.58
CA TRP A 454 -0.46 -18.67 -9.79
C TRP A 454 -1.25 -17.53 -9.14
N ARG A 455 -2.06 -16.80 -9.92
CA ARG A 455 -2.89 -15.70 -9.39
C ARG A 455 -3.92 -16.20 -8.38
N ARG A 456 -4.57 -17.34 -8.63
CA ARG A 456 -5.49 -17.96 -7.67
C ARG A 456 -4.81 -18.30 -6.33
N THR A 457 -3.50 -18.52 -6.34
CA THR A 457 -2.75 -18.90 -5.14
C THR A 457 -2.21 -17.70 -4.38
N VAL A 458 -1.72 -16.67 -5.08
CA VAL A 458 -1.02 -15.51 -4.49
C VAL A 458 -1.94 -14.33 -4.21
N CYS A 459 -2.88 -14.04 -5.10
CA CYS A 459 -3.85 -12.96 -4.87
C CYS A 459 -4.94 -13.46 -3.93
N GLY A 460 -5.57 -12.58 -3.16
CA GLY A 460 -6.73 -12.89 -2.32
C GLY A 460 -8.08 -12.79 -3.07
N ASP A 461 -9.20 -12.90 -2.35
CA ASP A 461 -10.56 -12.83 -2.91
C ASP A 461 -11.38 -11.65 -2.35
N LEU A 462 -10.69 -10.64 -1.80
CA LEU A 462 -11.22 -9.44 -1.14
C LEU A 462 -12.09 -9.69 0.12
N THR A 463 -12.33 -10.93 0.54
CA THR A 463 -13.15 -11.18 1.73
C THR A 463 -12.49 -10.74 3.04
N SER A 464 -11.16 -10.74 3.12
CA SER A 464 -10.40 -10.22 4.27
C SER A 464 -10.59 -8.71 4.47
N ALA A 465 -10.97 -7.96 3.43
CA ALA A 465 -11.29 -6.55 3.50
C ALA A 465 -12.70 -6.24 4.06
N LEU A 466 -13.48 -7.27 4.38
CA LEU A 466 -14.87 -7.15 4.87
C LEU A 466 -15.06 -7.83 6.22
N ASP A 467 -15.92 -7.25 7.06
CA ASP A 467 -16.49 -7.88 8.24
C ASP A 467 -18.01 -7.90 8.15
N THR A 468 -18.56 -9.04 7.73
CA THR A 468 -20.00 -9.28 7.63
C THR A 468 -20.59 -9.97 8.86
N THR A 469 -19.80 -10.07 9.93
CA THR A 469 -20.16 -10.83 11.14
C THR A 469 -20.46 -9.93 12.33
N ALA A 470 -19.87 -8.74 12.39
CA ALA A 470 -20.13 -7.76 13.43
C ALA A 470 -21.01 -6.60 12.93
N PRO A 471 -22.08 -6.22 13.66
CA PRO A 471 -22.81 -5.01 13.34
C PRO A 471 -21.91 -3.79 13.59
N SER A 472 -21.87 -2.88 12.62
CA SER A 472 -21.28 -1.55 12.80
C SER A 472 -22.38 -0.50 12.72
N ALA A 473 -22.34 0.50 13.60
CA ALA A 473 -23.36 1.55 13.71
C ALA A 473 -22.83 2.94 13.34
N THR A 474 -21.57 3.06 12.90
CA THR A 474 -20.93 4.35 12.63
C THR A 474 -20.59 4.47 11.16
N TYR A 475 -21.19 5.43 10.46
CA TYR A 475 -20.73 5.86 9.15
C TYR A 475 -20.17 7.30 9.28
N PRO A 476 -19.06 7.61 8.61
CA PRO A 476 -18.43 8.92 8.71
C PRO A 476 -19.00 9.89 7.66
N ALA A 477 -19.05 11.17 8.01
CA ALA A 477 -19.33 12.20 7.03
C ALA A 477 -18.19 12.27 5.99
N LEU A 478 -18.48 12.01 4.72
CA LEU A 478 -17.54 12.29 3.62
C LEU A 478 -17.70 13.75 3.21
N THR A 479 -16.59 14.48 3.04
CA THR A 479 -16.65 15.82 2.46
C THR A 479 -17.00 15.78 0.98
N LYS A 480 -17.61 16.86 0.49
CA LYS A 480 -17.79 17.06 -0.94
C LYS A 480 -16.42 17.38 -1.56
N PRO A 481 -15.97 16.64 -2.61
CA PRO A 481 -14.83 17.04 -3.40
C PRO A 481 -15.04 18.47 -3.91
N VAL A 482 -13.94 19.18 -4.04
CA VAL A 482 -13.92 20.47 -4.71
C VAL A 482 -13.41 20.18 -6.13
N PRO A 483 -14.30 20.10 -7.15
CA PRO A 483 -13.83 19.96 -8.52
C PRO A 483 -12.84 21.07 -8.85
N THR A 484 -11.68 20.68 -9.33
CA THR A 484 -10.66 21.65 -9.74
C THR A 484 -10.82 22.04 -11.20
N SER A 485 -10.61 23.33 -11.46
CA SER A 485 -10.47 23.91 -12.80
C SER A 485 -9.01 24.30 -13.05
N GLY A 486 -8.07 23.49 -12.53
CA GLY A 486 -6.64 23.77 -12.61
C GLY A 486 -6.14 23.91 -14.06
N PRO A 487 -4.94 24.49 -14.26
CA PRO A 487 -4.37 24.62 -15.59
C PRO A 487 -4.27 23.25 -16.27
N TRP A 488 -4.73 23.15 -17.52
CA TRP A 488 -4.74 21.91 -18.28
C TRP A 488 -3.32 21.44 -18.62
N ASN A 489 -3.06 20.13 -18.51
CA ASN A 489 -1.86 19.49 -19.07
C ASN A 489 -0.52 20.04 -18.52
N THR A 490 -0.44 20.25 -17.21
CA THR A 490 0.75 20.70 -16.48
C THR A 490 1.91 19.70 -16.55
N GLN A 491 3.12 20.22 -16.33
CA GLN A 491 4.40 19.49 -16.40
C GLN A 491 5.23 19.75 -15.13
N PRO A 492 4.77 19.31 -13.95
CA PRO A 492 5.40 19.65 -12.67
C PRO A 492 6.86 19.18 -12.63
N GLN A 493 7.75 20.10 -12.26
CA GLN A 493 9.19 19.83 -12.14
C GLN A 493 9.57 19.55 -10.68
N PRO A 494 10.58 18.70 -10.44
CA PRO A 494 11.14 18.52 -9.10
C PRO A 494 11.58 19.85 -8.48
N PRO A 495 11.42 20.03 -7.15
CA PRO A 495 11.97 21.17 -6.45
C PRO A 495 13.50 21.13 -6.48
N SER A 496 14.15 22.31 -6.54
CA SER A 496 15.62 22.43 -6.50
C SER A 496 16.23 21.91 -5.20
N VAL A 497 15.49 21.99 -4.10
CA VAL A 497 15.82 21.38 -2.81
C VAL A 497 14.87 20.22 -2.57
N GLN A 498 15.38 19.00 -2.70
CA GLN A 498 14.61 17.79 -2.49
C GLN A 498 14.44 17.50 -0.99
N LYS A 499 13.26 17.02 -0.61
CA LYS A 499 12.94 16.58 0.76
C LYS A 499 12.22 15.24 0.69
N PRO A 500 12.48 14.31 1.63
CA PRO A 500 11.67 13.10 1.74
C PRO A 500 10.18 13.45 1.93
N PRO A 501 9.26 12.65 1.39
CA PRO A 501 7.84 12.79 1.69
C PRO A 501 7.57 12.73 3.18
N ILE A 502 6.59 13.52 3.64
CA ILE A 502 6.18 13.56 5.05
C ILE A 502 4.88 12.76 5.18
N PRO A 503 4.93 11.51 5.68
CA PRO A 503 3.73 10.71 5.90
C PRO A 503 2.91 11.27 7.07
N GLU A 504 1.59 11.07 7.02
CA GLU A 504 0.71 11.35 8.14
C GLU A 504 1.03 10.43 9.33
N SER A 505 1.04 11.00 10.53
CA SER A 505 1.20 10.22 11.76
C SER A 505 -0.09 9.47 12.11
N GLY A 506 0.05 8.33 12.77
CA GLY A 506 -1.04 7.51 13.27
C GLY A 506 -1.12 6.13 12.65
N VAL A 507 -1.87 5.26 13.31
CA VAL A 507 -2.12 3.88 12.88
C VAL A 507 -3.56 3.71 12.39
N LYS A 508 -3.81 2.66 11.62
CA LYS A 508 -5.15 2.18 11.26
C LYS A 508 -5.40 0.83 11.90
N THR A 509 -6.67 0.45 12.07
CA THR A 509 -7.02 -0.93 12.37
C THR A 509 -6.58 -1.81 11.20
N ALA A 510 -5.75 -2.81 11.45
CA ALA A 510 -5.29 -3.76 10.44
C ALA A 510 -6.24 -4.97 10.38
N ARG A 511 -6.62 -5.35 9.16
CA ARG A 511 -7.43 -6.54 8.91
C ARG A 511 -6.61 -7.81 9.13
N PRO A 512 -7.22 -8.89 9.66
CA PRO A 512 -6.53 -10.16 9.83
C PRO A 512 -6.15 -10.76 8.47
N LEU A 513 -4.93 -11.27 8.35
CA LEU A 513 -4.40 -11.81 7.09
C LEU A 513 -4.16 -13.32 7.17
N PRO A 514 -4.18 -14.04 6.02
CA PRO A 514 -4.07 -15.50 5.98
C PRO A 514 -2.63 -16.04 6.09
N TYR A 515 -1.64 -15.20 6.43
CA TYR A 515 -0.22 -15.53 6.32
C TYR A 515 0.33 -16.19 7.59
N GLN A 516 0.97 -17.35 7.44
CA GLN A 516 1.78 -17.99 8.49
C GLN A 516 3.08 -18.51 7.88
N VAL A 517 4.05 -17.60 7.75
CA VAL A 517 5.24 -17.81 6.91
C VAL A 517 6.55 -17.80 7.70
N THR A 518 7.52 -18.55 7.19
CA THR A 518 8.88 -18.63 7.71
C THR A 518 9.91 -18.57 6.59
N ALA A 519 11.06 -17.98 6.88
CA ALA A 519 12.28 -18.19 6.11
C ALA A 519 13.44 -18.31 7.09
N SER A 520 14.24 -19.38 6.97
CA SER A 520 15.38 -19.68 7.83
C SER A 520 16.64 -19.92 7.01
N GLY A 521 17.77 -19.46 7.53
CA GLY A 521 19.07 -19.67 6.91
C GLY A 521 19.73 -20.96 7.37
N ARG A 522 20.59 -21.53 6.54
CA ARG A 522 21.60 -22.52 6.95
C ARG A 522 22.81 -22.49 6.03
N VAL A 523 23.97 -22.83 6.57
CA VAL A 523 25.23 -22.85 5.84
C VAL A 523 25.66 -24.29 5.56
N THR A 524 26.23 -24.51 4.38
CA THR A 524 26.98 -25.72 4.01
C THR A 524 28.40 -25.34 3.60
N ALA A 525 29.28 -26.33 3.39
CA ALA A 525 30.65 -26.08 2.95
C ALA A 525 30.71 -25.25 1.65
N GLU A 526 29.76 -25.41 0.72
CA GLU A 526 29.80 -24.73 -0.58
C GLU A 526 28.86 -23.51 -0.66
N ARG A 527 27.73 -23.53 0.05
CA ARG A 527 26.57 -22.66 -0.23
C ARG A 527 25.90 -22.16 1.03
N PHE A 528 25.25 -21.00 0.92
CA PHE A 528 24.25 -20.55 1.88
C PHE A 528 22.85 -20.87 1.35
N TRP A 529 21.98 -21.40 2.20
CA TRP A 529 20.62 -21.80 1.87
C TRP A 529 19.60 -20.96 2.62
N ILE A 530 18.45 -20.72 1.98
CA ILE A 530 17.24 -20.22 2.62
C ILE A 530 16.15 -21.27 2.41
N ASP A 531 15.56 -21.71 3.51
CA ASP A 531 14.42 -22.62 3.53
C ASP A 531 13.16 -21.81 3.86
N PHE A 532 12.24 -21.75 2.90
CA PHE A 532 10.94 -21.09 3.02
C PHE A 532 9.86 -22.08 3.44
N GLY A 533 8.95 -21.62 4.29
CA GLY A 533 7.78 -22.41 4.71
C GLY A 533 6.53 -21.54 4.78
N ASN A 534 5.40 -22.14 4.44
CA ASN A 534 4.10 -21.50 4.54
C ASN A 534 3.09 -22.48 5.11
N THR A 535 2.67 -22.24 6.35
CA THR A 535 1.59 -23.00 7.02
C THR A 535 0.26 -22.26 6.99
N GLY A 536 0.23 -21.10 6.34
CA GLY A 536 -0.97 -20.27 6.18
C GLY A 536 -1.90 -20.84 5.13
N SER A 537 -3.08 -20.21 5.01
CA SER A 537 -4.11 -20.63 4.06
C SER A 537 -4.01 -19.98 2.69
N ALA A 538 -3.19 -18.93 2.54
CA ALA A 538 -2.90 -18.30 1.25
C ALA A 538 -1.48 -18.61 0.80
N GLY A 539 -1.25 -18.68 -0.52
CA GLY A 539 0.10 -18.71 -1.07
C GLY A 539 0.80 -17.36 -0.87
N VAL A 540 2.13 -17.39 -0.88
CA VAL A 540 2.94 -16.18 -0.65
C VAL A 540 4.02 -16.02 -1.71
N HIS A 541 4.26 -14.75 -2.06
CA HIS A 541 5.39 -14.34 -2.84
C HIS A 541 6.54 -13.88 -1.92
N PHE A 542 7.76 -14.27 -2.24
CA PHE A 542 8.97 -13.69 -1.65
C PHE A 542 9.90 -13.13 -2.72
N SER A 543 10.59 -12.05 -2.40
CA SER A 543 11.72 -11.55 -3.17
C SER A 543 12.99 -11.58 -2.32
N VAL A 544 14.09 -12.07 -2.87
CA VAL A 544 15.40 -12.09 -2.20
C VAL A 544 16.35 -11.14 -2.90
N TYR A 545 16.91 -10.19 -2.14
CA TYR A 545 17.86 -9.20 -2.62
C TYR A 545 19.24 -9.46 -2.04
N ALA A 546 20.27 -9.33 -2.87
CA ALA A 546 21.63 -9.17 -2.39
C ALA A 546 21.78 -7.81 -1.70
N THR A 547 22.02 -7.83 -0.39
CA THR A 547 22.28 -6.61 0.39
C THR A 547 23.76 -6.20 0.29
N ALA A 548 24.66 -7.18 0.18
CA ALA A 548 26.08 -6.96 -0.07
C ALA A 548 26.70 -8.18 -0.78
N HIS A 549 27.98 -8.05 -1.16
CA HIS A 549 28.85 -9.09 -1.72
C HIS A 549 28.46 -9.65 -3.10
N ARG A 550 27.30 -9.28 -3.64
CA ARG A 550 26.75 -9.73 -4.93
C ARG A 550 25.98 -8.60 -5.61
N THR A 551 25.84 -8.69 -6.93
CA THR A 551 25.15 -7.70 -7.77
C THR A 551 24.03 -8.29 -8.63
N ASP A 552 23.87 -9.62 -8.61
CA ASP A 552 22.78 -10.32 -9.28
C ASP A 552 21.53 -10.41 -8.39
N GLY A 553 20.43 -10.87 -8.99
CA GLY A 553 19.09 -10.81 -8.41
C GLY A 553 18.34 -9.51 -8.75
N PRO A 554 17.18 -9.27 -8.11
CA PRO A 554 16.57 -10.12 -7.08
C PRO A 554 16.02 -11.45 -7.61
N TRP A 555 15.86 -12.41 -6.71
CA TRP A 555 15.20 -13.71 -6.99
C TRP A 555 13.78 -13.71 -6.44
N ARG A 556 12.88 -14.40 -7.13
CA ARG A 556 11.44 -14.43 -6.87
C ARG A 556 10.99 -15.84 -6.52
N TYR A 557 10.22 -15.97 -5.45
CA TYR A 557 9.76 -17.26 -4.96
C TYR A 557 8.26 -17.27 -4.71
N THR A 558 7.62 -18.40 -5.03
CA THR A 558 6.22 -18.61 -4.68
C THR A 558 6.06 -19.88 -3.85
N VAL A 559 5.52 -19.72 -2.64
CA VAL A 559 5.30 -20.81 -1.70
C VAL A 559 3.80 -20.95 -1.45
N GLY A 560 3.19 -21.98 -2.02
CA GLY A 560 1.78 -22.30 -1.85
C GLY A 560 1.42 -22.59 -0.39
N ALA A 561 0.13 -22.55 -0.07
CA ALA A 561 -0.36 -22.91 1.25
C ALA A 561 0.05 -24.35 1.62
N GLY A 562 0.60 -24.53 2.83
CA GLY A 562 1.12 -25.82 3.31
C GLY A 562 2.43 -26.27 2.67
N ALA A 563 3.02 -25.50 1.76
CA ALA A 563 4.24 -25.88 1.05
C ALA A 563 5.52 -25.40 1.75
N THR A 564 6.62 -26.04 1.38
CA THR A 564 7.98 -25.60 1.68
C THR A 564 8.78 -25.52 0.40
N LEU A 565 9.77 -24.63 0.36
CA LEU A 565 10.65 -24.45 -0.79
C LEU A 565 12.04 -24.10 -0.28
N SER A 566 13.09 -24.64 -0.89
CA SER A 566 14.47 -24.33 -0.52
C SER A 566 15.27 -23.89 -1.73
N ASP A 567 16.13 -22.92 -1.52
CA ASP A 567 17.11 -22.52 -2.52
C ASP A 567 18.44 -22.11 -1.92
N TYR A 568 19.46 -21.96 -2.76
CA TYR A 568 20.81 -21.60 -2.35
C TYR A 568 21.42 -20.49 -3.18
N TRP A 569 22.39 -19.81 -2.57
CA TRP A 569 23.16 -18.77 -3.22
C TRP A 569 24.65 -19.07 -3.14
N GLN A 570 25.35 -18.73 -4.22
CA GLN A 570 26.80 -18.67 -4.19
C GLN A 570 27.23 -17.51 -3.28
N VAL A 571 28.28 -17.73 -2.51
CA VAL A 571 28.87 -16.68 -1.67
C VAL A 571 29.65 -15.67 -2.51
N GLY A 572 29.78 -14.44 -2.01
CA GLY A 572 30.49 -13.35 -2.65
C GLY A 572 31.88 -13.09 -2.06
N SER A 573 32.42 -11.90 -2.32
CA SER A 573 33.71 -11.42 -1.78
C SER A 573 33.51 -10.53 -0.55
N PRO A 574 34.30 -10.67 0.54
CA PRO A 574 35.43 -11.59 0.71
C PRO A 574 34.99 -13.05 0.72
N ASP A 575 35.88 -13.98 0.35
CA ASP A 575 35.53 -15.38 0.10
C ASP A 575 34.71 -15.97 1.26
N GLY A 576 33.60 -16.60 0.91
CA GLY A 576 32.64 -17.14 1.86
C GLY A 576 31.54 -16.19 2.34
N ALA A 577 31.62 -14.88 2.08
CA ALA A 577 30.65 -13.91 2.62
C ALA A 577 29.28 -13.99 1.92
N TYR A 578 28.21 -13.80 2.69
CA TYR A 578 26.83 -13.67 2.20
C TYR A 578 26.10 -12.58 2.97
N ASP A 579 25.19 -11.87 2.30
CA ASP A 579 24.28 -10.91 2.90
C ASP A 579 23.03 -10.76 2.02
N LEU A 580 21.95 -11.43 2.43
CA LEU A 580 20.71 -11.54 1.66
C LEU A 580 19.54 -11.05 2.50
N THR A 581 18.63 -10.28 1.89
CA THR A 581 17.38 -9.87 2.51
C THR A 581 16.20 -10.44 1.73
N THR A 582 15.38 -11.22 2.42
CA THR A 582 14.09 -11.75 1.95
C THR A 582 12.98 -10.79 2.35
N HIS A 583 12.16 -10.36 1.39
CA HIS A 583 10.92 -9.62 1.58
C HIS A 583 9.72 -10.51 1.25
N GLY A 584 8.63 -10.34 1.97
CA GLY A 584 7.33 -10.99 1.73
C GLY A 584 6.17 -10.06 2.07
N PRO A 585 4.92 -10.55 2.01
CA PRO A 585 3.74 -9.72 2.23
C PRO A 585 3.66 -9.19 3.67
N ASN A 586 2.87 -8.13 3.86
CA ASN A 586 2.61 -7.49 5.16
C ASN A 586 3.88 -7.17 5.99
N GLY A 587 4.95 -6.71 5.33
CA GLY A 587 6.19 -6.29 5.99
C GLY A 587 7.04 -7.43 6.52
N PHE A 588 6.77 -8.68 6.10
CA PHE A 588 7.66 -9.79 6.37
C PHE A 588 9.05 -9.51 5.78
N LEU A 589 10.07 -9.49 6.65
CA LEU A 589 11.45 -9.28 6.26
C LEU A 589 12.38 -10.20 7.05
N ARG A 590 13.31 -10.85 6.34
CA ARG A 590 14.41 -11.61 6.94
C ARG A 590 15.73 -11.19 6.33
N ARG A 591 16.74 -10.86 7.14
CA ARG A 591 18.11 -10.65 6.65
C ARG A 591 19.04 -11.70 7.20
N PHE A 592 19.85 -12.28 6.32
CA PHE A 592 20.85 -13.29 6.65
C PHE A 592 22.21 -12.80 6.18
N ALA A 593 23.12 -12.52 7.12
CA ALA A 593 24.51 -12.22 6.81
C ALA A 593 25.48 -13.10 7.60
N GLY A 594 26.67 -13.29 7.04
CA GLY A 594 27.76 -14.04 7.67
C GLY A 594 28.79 -14.52 6.65
N ASN A 595 29.63 -15.45 7.08
CA ASN A 595 30.64 -16.07 6.21
C ASN A 595 30.61 -17.60 6.34
N ARG A 596 30.42 -18.31 5.22
CA ARG A 596 30.33 -19.79 5.21
C ARG A 596 31.63 -20.46 5.63
N ILE A 597 32.78 -19.87 5.29
CA ILE A 597 34.09 -20.45 5.59
C ILE A 597 34.29 -20.45 7.10
N THR A 598 34.03 -19.31 7.75
CA THR A 598 34.08 -19.24 9.21
C THR A 598 33.10 -20.23 9.84
N ALA A 599 31.84 -20.24 9.40
CA ALA A 599 30.81 -21.11 9.96
C ALA A 599 31.09 -22.62 9.77
N THR A 600 31.91 -23.01 8.80
CA THR A 600 32.25 -24.42 8.52
C THR A 600 33.66 -24.82 8.94
N THR A 601 34.47 -23.88 9.43
CA THR A 601 35.83 -24.16 9.91
C THR A 601 35.79 -24.75 11.32
N ALA A 602 36.45 -25.89 11.52
CA ALA A 602 36.56 -26.52 12.83
C ALA A 602 37.18 -25.57 13.87
N GLY A 603 36.61 -25.51 15.07
CA GLY A 603 37.05 -24.61 16.14
C GLY A 603 36.58 -23.17 16.02
N LYS A 604 35.81 -22.81 14.98
CA LYS A 604 35.12 -21.51 14.88
C LYS A 604 33.66 -21.62 15.36
N PRO A 605 33.04 -20.51 15.78
CA PRO A 605 31.61 -20.47 16.05
C PRO A 605 30.77 -20.78 14.81
N ASN A 606 29.66 -21.48 15.01
CA ASN A 606 28.66 -21.72 13.97
C ASN A 606 27.25 -21.53 14.54
N PRO A 607 26.87 -20.28 14.85
CA PRO A 607 25.54 -19.99 15.35
C PRO A 607 24.49 -20.04 14.22
N GLU A 608 23.27 -20.41 14.57
CA GLU A 608 22.09 -20.20 13.73
C GLU A 608 20.88 -19.82 14.61
N VAL A 609 20.00 -18.97 14.06
CA VAL A 609 18.83 -18.46 14.78
C VAL A 609 17.58 -18.70 13.96
N VAL A 610 16.56 -19.26 14.60
CA VAL A 610 15.22 -19.41 14.02
C VAL A 610 14.22 -18.66 14.88
N LEU A 611 13.36 -17.88 14.24
CA LEU A 611 12.21 -17.26 14.89
C LEU A 611 10.99 -18.18 14.79
N ARG A 612 10.29 -18.38 15.90
CA ARG A 612 9.01 -19.09 15.96
C ARG A 612 7.94 -18.20 16.61
N PRO A 613 6.77 -18.02 15.99
CA PRO A 613 5.67 -17.28 16.61
C PRO A 613 5.08 -18.04 17.80
N GLY A 614 4.56 -17.29 18.78
CA GLY A 614 3.74 -17.77 19.89
C GLY A 614 2.57 -16.81 20.15
N SER A 615 1.72 -17.13 21.11
CA SER A 615 0.62 -16.23 21.50
C SER A 615 1.20 -15.01 22.24
N GLY A 616 1.05 -13.82 21.66
CA GLY A 616 1.55 -12.56 22.24
C GLY A 616 3.08 -12.40 22.24
N VAL A 617 3.83 -13.35 21.69
CA VAL A 617 5.31 -13.38 21.75
C VAL A 617 5.92 -13.96 20.46
N VAL A 618 7.19 -13.69 20.25
CA VAL A 618 8.05 -14.45 19.33
C VAL A 618 9.21 -15.06 20.10
N TYR A 619 9.58 -16.29 19.76
CA TYR A 619 10.72 -16.99 20.33
C TYR A 619 11.91 -16.93 19.37
N LEU A 620 13.10 -16.63 19.89
CA LEU A 620 14.35 -16.80 19.16
C LEU A 620 15.06 -18.04 19.70
N LYS A 621 15.08 -19.10 18.90
CA LYS A 621 15.87 -20.29 19.18
C LYS A 621 17.26 -20.10 18.59
N MET A 622 18.25 -19.96 19.47
CA MET A 622 19.66 -19.76 19.15
C MET A 622 20.41 -21.07 19.35
N THR A 623 21.01 -21.58 18.28
CA THR A 623 21.80 -22.83 18.30
C THR A 623 23.24 -22.53 17.93
N ASN A 624 24.20 -23.31 18.43
CA ASN A 624 25.59 -23.21 18.02
C ASN A 624 26.22 -24.59 17.84
N ALA A 625 26.59 -24.94 16.61
CA ALA A 625 27.25 -26.21 16.31
C ALA A 625 28.79 -26.14 16.47
N GLY A 626 29.36 -24.95 16.66
CA GLY A 626 30.80 -24.71 16.68
C GLY A 626 31.37 -24.38 18.07
N ALA A 627 32.49 -23.67 18.11
CA ALA A 627 33.05 -23.14 19.35
C ALA A 627 32.08 -22.16 20.03
N ALA A 628 32.07 -22.12 21.36
CA ALA A 628 31.20 -21.24 22.13
C ALA A 628 31.31 -19.77 21.67
N CYS A 629 30.17 -19.06 21.62
CA CYS A 629 30.12 -17.67 21.18
C CYS A 629 29.08 -16.85 21.94
N GLU A 630 29.18 -15.52 21.82
CA GLU A 630 28.18 -14.58 22.29
C GLU A 630 27.30 -14.12 21.12
N LEU A 631 25.98 -14.13 21.34
CA LEU A 631 24.99 -13.52 20.45
C LEU A 631 24.35 -12.32 21.15
N THR A 632 24.20 -11.22 20.42
CA THR A 632 23.56 -9.99 20.91
C THR A 632 22.25 -9.74 20.16
N VAL A 633 21.14 -9.69 20.88
CA VAL A 633 19.81 -9.36 20.34
C VAL A 633 19.51 -7.88 20.57
N ARG A 634 19.04 -7.20 19.52
CA ARG A 634 18.58 -5.79 19.52
C ARG A 634 17.21 -5.69 18.89
N THR A 635 16.46 -4.66 19.26
CA THR A 635 15.15 -4.33 18.68
C THR A 635 15.25 -3.16 17.73
N GLY A 636 14.54 -3.23 16.60
CA GLY A 636 14.45 -2.12 15.62
C GLY A 636 13.21 -1.24 15.79
N ASN A 637 12.13 -1.79 16.36
CA ASN A 637 10.82 -1.15 16.42
C ASN A 637 10.29 -0.91 17.84
N ARG A 638 11.02 -1.34 18.86
CA ARG A 638 10.66 -1.19 20.28
C ARG A 638 11.91 -0.97 21.13
N GLY A 639 11.71 -0.67 22.40
CA GLY A 639 12.76 -0.43 23.38
C GLY A 639 13.23 -1.71 24.06
N GLY A 640 14.42 -1.67 24.66
CA GLY A 640 15.04 -2.79 25.36
C GLY A 640 16.31 -3.30 24.66
N GLY A 641 17.02 -4.19 25.35
CA GLY A 641 18.31 -4.70 24.92
C GLY A 641 19.43 -3.65 24.99
N PRO A 642 20.63 -3.95 24.47
CA PRO A 642 21.01 -5.24 23.87
C PRO A 642 20.98 -6.38 24.91
N TRP A 643 20.43 -7.53 24.54
CA TRP A 643 20.50 -8.75 25.34
C TRP A 643 21.64 -9.64 24.83
N LYS A 644 22.50 -10.11 25.73
CA LYS A 644 23.66 -10.94 25.38
C LYS A 644 23.43 -12.38 25.85
N TYR A 645 23.68 -13.34 24.97
CA TYR A 645 23.52 -14.76 25.22
C TYR A 645 24.82 -15.48 24.90
N THR A 646 25.37 -16.21 25.87
CA THR A 646 26.46 -17.17 25.60
C THR A 646 25.85 -18.49 25.15
N VAL A 647 26.16 -18.92 23.93
CA VAL A 647 25.71 -20.20 23.38
C VAL A 647 26.90 -21.14 23.30
N GLY A 648 26.96 -22.12 24.21
CA GLY A 648 28.03 -23.10 24.28
C GLY A 648 28.11 -24.02 23.04
N THR A 649 29.18 -24.79 22.95
CA THR A 649 29.37 -25.77 21.87
C THR A 649 28.28 -26.84 21.88
N GLY A 650 27.60 -27.02 20.75
CA GLY A 650 26.47 -27.94 20.60
C GLY A 650 25.21 -27.52 21.37
N ALA A 651 25.21 -26.33 21.98
CA ALA A 651 24.13 -25.89 22.85
C ALA A 651 23.00 -25.20 22.08
N THR A 652 21.86 -25.13 22.73
CA THR A 652 20.71 -24.33 22.32
C THR A 652 20.30 -23.44 23.49
N VAL A 653 20.06 -22.16 23.20
CA VAL A 653 19.44 -21.19 24.11
C VAL A 653 18.19 -20.66 23.42
N GLU A 654 17.11 -20.48 24.15
CA GLU A 654 15.88 -19.88 23.64
C GLU A 654 15.44 -18.77 24.59
N ASP A 655 15.04 -17.65 24.01
CA ASP A 655 14.37 -16.58 24.76
C ASP A 655 13.17 -16.06 23.97
N TRP A 656 12.27 -15.37 24.64
CA TRP A 656 11.04 -14.85 24.08
C TRP A 656 10.97 -13.33 24.16
N PHE A 657 10.27 -12.74 23.21
CA PHE A 657 10.09 -11.30 23.11
C PHE A 657 8.61 -11.01 22.89
N SER A 658 8.03 -10.21 23.79
CA SER A 658 6.64 -9.78 23.65
C SER A 658 6.41 -9.02 22.33
N THR A 659 5.24 -9.26 21.74
CA THR A 659 4.67 -8.53 20.61
C THR A 659 3.41 -7.75 21.03
N GLU A 660 3.12 -7.72 22.34
CA GLU A 660 1.99 -7.00 22.95
C GLU A 660 2.39 -5.56 23.32
N GLY A 661 1.85 -4.96 24.37
CA GLY A 661 2.31 -3.64 24.85
C GLY A 661 2.14 -2.49 23.85
N GLY A 662 1.12 -2.56 22.99
CA GLY A 662 0.86 -1.56 21.94
C GLY A 662 1.55 -1.83 20.61
N MET A 663 2.35 -2.90 20.49
CA MET A 663 2.91 -3.31 19.19
C MET A 663 1.96 -4.17 18.37
N GLY A 664 0.86 -4.67 18.95
CA GLY A 664 -0.23 -5.31 18.21
C GLY A 664 0.21 -6.46 17.29
N GLY A 665 1.20 -7.27 17.71
CA GLY A 665 1.72 -8.40 16.91
C GLY A 665 2.98 -8.10 16.10
N TRP A 666 3.39 -6.83 15.99
CA TRP A 666 4.58 -6.41 15.23
C TRP A 666 5.89 -6.66 16.00
N TYR A 667 6.92 -7.12 15.29
CA TYR A 667 8.27 -7.35 15.82
C TYR A 667 9.36 -6.95 14.80
N ASP A 668 10.51 -6.51 15.31
CA ASP A 668 11.76 -6.31 14.55
C ASP A 668 12.93 -6.60 15.48
N LEU A 669 13.54 -7.77 15.30
CA LEU A 669 14.62 -8.30 16.13
C LEU A 669 15.84 -8.58 15.26
N THR A 670 16.99 -8.04 15.64
CA THR A 670 18.28 -8.35 15.01
C THR A 670 19.18 -9.07 15.99
N VAL A 671 19.65 -10.25 15.61
CA VAL A 671 20.67 -11.02 16.33
C VAL A 671 22.00 -10.86 15.62
N GLN A 672 23.02 -10.39 16.34
CA GLN A 672 24.39 -10.24 15.86
C GLN A 672 25.30 -11.23 16.59
N GLY A 673 26.24 -11.83 15.88
CA GLY A 673 27.22 -12.77 16.42
C GLY A 673 28.64 -12.47 15.90
N PRO A 674 29.60 -13.38 16.17
CA PRO A 674 30.96 -13.25 15.69
C PRO A 674 31.06 -13.25 14.16
N ASP A 675 32.16 -12.70 13.64
CA ASP A 675 32.57 -12.78 12.23
C ASP A 675 31.48 -12.38 11.22
N GLY A 676 30.72 -11.32 11.54
CA GLY A 676 29.69 -10.75 10.69
C GLY A 676 28.37 -11.53 10.66
N PHE A 677 28.20 -12.55 11.50
CA PHE A 677 26.93 -13.27 11.61
C PHE A 677 25.78 -12.31 12.02
N LEU A 678 24.73 -12.28 11.21
CA LEU A 678 23.54 -11.49 11.46
C LEU A 678 22.27 -12.22 11.02
N ARG A 679 21.24 -12.16 11.86
CA ARG A 679 19.87 -12.57 11.54
C ARG A 679 18.91 -11.45 11.95
N ARG A 680 18.22 -10.83 10.98
CA ARG A 680 17.12 -9.89 11.27
C ARG A 680 15.79 -10.56 10.99
N PHE A 681 14.83 -10.39 11.89
CA PHE A 681 13.46 -10.86 11.76
C PHE A 681 12.51 -9.69 12.01
N ALA A 682 11.83 -9.22 10.96
CA ALA A 682 10.76 -8.24 11.08
C ALA A 682 9.46 -8.73 10.44
N GLY A 683 8.32 -8.35 11.01
CA GLY A 683 7.00 -8.71 10.49
C GLY A 683 5.93 -8.65 11.57
N HIS A 684 4.81 -9.31 11.29
CA HIS A 684 3.63 -9.36 12.14
C HIS A 684 3.26 -10.82 12.46
N VAL A 685 2.79 -11.07 13.68
CA VAL A 685 2.20 -12.37 14.07
C VAL A 685 0.71 -12.34 13.77
N GLU A 686 0.29 -13.02 12.70
CA GLU A 686 -1.12 -13.14 12.35
C GLU A 686 -1.85 -14.06 13.35
N THR A 687 -2.95 -13.58 13.94
CA THR A 687 -3.75 -14.31 14.94
C THR A 687 -5.18 -14.59 14.49
N GLY A 688 -5.59 -14.06 13.33
CA GLY A 688 -6.98 -14.06 12.88
C GLY A 688 -7.86 -12.97 13.51
N ALA A 689 -7.31 -12.15 14.41
CA ALA A 689 -7.98 -10.99 14.97
C ALA A 689 -7.53 -9.68 14.30
N GLU A 690 -8.38 -8.66 14.34
CA GLU A 690 -7.96 -7.30 13.97
C GLU A 690 -6.88 -6.79 14.94
N THR A 691 -5.89 -6.11 14.40
CA THR A 691 -4.82 -5.45 15.16
C THR A 691 -4.66 -4.00 14.69
N ILE A 692 -3.45 -3.46 14.74
CA ILE A 692 -3.11 -2.15 14.21
C ILE A 692 -2.07 -2.31 13.09
N SER A 693 -2.05 -1.38 12.14
CA SER A 693 -0.95 -1.21 11.20
C SER A 693 0.37 -1.02 11.94
N ASP A 694 1.51 -1.33 11.32
CA ASP A 694 2.84 -1.22 11.94
C ASP A 694 3.01 0.14 12.67
N PRO A 695 3.19 0.14 14.00
CA PRO A 695 3.36 1.35 14.80
C PRO A 695 4.49 2.26 14.34
N VAL A 696 5.52 1.70 13.70
CA VAL A 696 6.65 2.48 13.16
C VAL A 696 6.18 3.37 12.01
N MET A 697 5.28 2.89 11.16
CA MET A 697 4.70 3.69 10.06
C MET A 697 3.93 4.89 10.60
N GLY A 698 3.23 4.72 11.72
CA GLY A 698 2.45 5.80 12.33
C GLY A 698 3.26 6.80 13.16
N SER A 699 4.56 6.56 13.36
CA SER A 699 5.37 7.31 14.30
C SER A 699 6.01 8.56 13.67
N GLY A 700 5.26 9.67 13.59
CA GLY A 700 5.79 10.96 13.14
C GLY A 700 6.25 11.88 14.28
N PRO A 701 6.83 13.05 13.95
CA PRO A 701 7.25 14.04 14.94
C PRO A 701 6.05 14.65 15.68
N LEU A 702 6.13 14.72 17.01
CA LEU A 702 5.13 15.36 17.84
C LEU A 702 5.56 16.80 18.18
N PRO A 703 4.63 17.77 18.12
CA PRO A 703 4.91 19.12 18.60
C PRO A 703 5.21 19.08 20.10
N ALA A 704 6.23 19.83 20.52
CA ALA A 704 6.66 19.89 21.90
C ALA A 704 7.15 21.31 22.25
N THR A 705 6.96 21.72 23.49
CA THR A 705 7.59 22.92 24.05
C THR A 705 8.45 22.55 25.24
N VAL A 706 9.50 23.33 25.50
CA VAL A 706 10.31 23.14 26.71
C VAL A 706 9.49 23.52 27.92
N ARG A 707 9.31 22.56 28.82
CA ARG A 707 8.73 22.77 30.15
C ARG A 707 9.78 23.25 31.13
N SER A 708 10.94 22.59 31.13
CA SER A 708 12.08 22.94 31.96
C SER A 708 13.35 22.29 31.43
N ALA A 709 14.49 22.90 31.73
CA ALA A 709 15.81 22.29 31.65
C ALA A 709 16.54 22.58 32.97
N ASP A 710 17.41 21.68 33.41
CA ASP A 710 18.21 21.86 34.63
C ASP A 710 19.39 22.81 34.43
N SER A 711 19.93 22.87 33.21
CA SER A 711 21.07 23.72 32.84
C SER A 711 20.92 24.25 31.42
N GLN A 712 21.48 25.45 31.18
CA GLN A 712 21.59 26.07 29.86
C GLN A 712 22.73 27.08 29.84
N GLU A 713 23.45 27.15 28.73
CA GLU A 713 24.45 28.18 28.48
C GLU A 713 23.80 29.36 27.76
N THR A 714 23.71 30.50 28.44
CA THR A 714 23.17 31.74 27.85
C THR A 714 24.10 32.94 28.03
N SER A 715 25.30 32.73 28.57
CA SER A 715 26.30 33.77 28.84
C SER A 715 27.45 33.72 27.85
N GLY A 716 28.00 32.52 27.60
CA GLY A 716 29.10 32.27 26.65
C GLY A 716 28.63 32.01 25.22
N GLU A 717 27.39 31.54 25.05
CA GLU A 717 26.77 31.32 23.74
C GLU A 717 25.23 31.37 23.83
N SER A 718 24.55 31.23 22.68
CA SER A 718 23.09 31.18 22.61
C SER A 718 22.57 29.74 22.75
N GLY A 719 22.93 29.05 23.84
CA GLY A 719 22.66 27.62 24.10
C GLY A 719 21.36 27.34 24.87
N ALA A 720 20.31 28.16 24.70
CA ALA A 720 19.05 28.01 25.44
C ALA A 720 18.34 26.68 25.15
N ALA A 721 17.67 26.11 26.15
CA ALA A 721 16.96 24.83 26.02
C ALA A 721 15.89 24.83 24.91
N THR A 722 15.27 25.98 24.62
CA THR A 722 14.28 26.13 23.55
C THR A 722 14.82 25.81 22.16
N ASN A 723 16.14 25.94 21.96
CA ASN A 723 16.76 25.60 20.68
C ASN A 723 16.69 24.10 20.38
N ALA A 724 16.56 23.24 21.40
CA ALA A 724 16.45 21.80 21.18
C ALA A 724 15.12 21.35 20.56
N VAL A 725 14.16 22.26 20.34
CA VAL A 725 12.83 21.96 19.79
C VAL A 725 12.33 23.02 18.81
N ASP A 726 13.22 23.86 18.28
CA ASP A 726 12.85 24.97 17.39
C ASP A 726 12.78 24.57 15.91
N GLY A 727 13.21 23.34 15.57
CA GLY A 727 13.21 22.81 14.21
C GLY A 727 14.35 23.35 13.34
N ASN A 728 15.32 24.04 13.94
CA ASN A 728 16.50 24.59 13.27
C ASN A 728 17.77 23.82 13.67
N PRO A 729 18.30 22.94 12.81
CA PRO A 729 19.50 22.16 13.14
C PRO A 729 20.79 23.00 13.28
N ALA A 730 20.75 24.30 12.98
CA ALA A 730 21.88 25.21 13.15
C ALA A 730 21.94 25.84 14.56
N THR A 731 20.87 25.79 15.34
CA THR A 731 20.85 26.16 16.76
C THR A 731 21.03 24.90 17.61
N HIS A 732 21.37 25.07 18.89
CA HIS A 732 21.41 23.95 19.83
C HIS A 732 21.19 24.41 21.26
N TRP A 733 20.61 23.54 22.09
CA TRP A 733 20.73 23.61 23.53
C TRP A 733 22.15 23.18 23.92
N HIS A 734 22.75 23.86 24.87
CA HIS A 734 24.00 23.46 25.50
C HIS A 734 23.91 23.72 27.00
N THR A 735 24.41 22.81 27.84
CA THR A 735 24.46 23.05 29.28
C THR A 735 25.59 24.01 29.64
N LYS A 736 25.48 24.66 30.80
CA LYS A 736 26.37 25.75 31.18
C LYS A 736 27.84 25.30 31.21
N TRP A 737 28.71 26.07 30.58
CA TRP A 737 30.16 25.89 30.59
C TRP A 737 30.93 27.19 30.87
N SER A 738 30.30 28.35 30.63
CA SER A 738 30.87 29.66 30.89
C SER A 738 30.55 30.13 32.32
N GLY A 739 31.58 30.51 33.08
CA GLY A 739 31.43 30.95 34.46
C GLY A 739 31.03 29.83 35.44
N GLY A 740 31.35 28.58 35.10
CA GLY A 740 31.08 27.36 35.89
C GLY A 740 30.43 26.27 35.05
N GLU A 741 30.49 25.03 35.52
CA GLU A 741 29.84 23.86 34.90
C GLU A 741 28.86 23.24 35.90
N ASP A 742 27.65 22.93 35.43
CA ASP A 742 26.66 22.23 36.23
C ASP A 742 26.91 20.71 36.16
N PRO A 743 26.76 19.94 37.24
CA PRO A 743 27.08 18.52 37.25
C PRO A 743 26.00 17.67 36.54
N LEU A 744 26.44 16.58 35.88
CA LEU A 744 25.55 15.52 35.38
C LEU A 744 24.75 14.83 36.52
N PRO A 745 23.59 14.22 36.23
CA PRO A 745 22.95 14.13 34.91
C PRO A 745 22.15 15.38 34.56
N HIS A 746 22.13 15.73 33.28
CA HIS A 746 21.32 16.83 32.74
C HIS A 746 19.97 16.35 32.25
N GLU A 747 18.94 17.18 32.32
CA GLU A 747 17.59 16.86 31.88
C GLU A 747 16.90 17.97 31.09
N LEU A 748 16.20 17.55 30.03
CA LEU A 748 15.29 18.37 29.25
C LEU A 748 13.88 17.77 29.37
N GLN A 749 12.94 18.56 29.89
CA GLN A 749 11.53 18.19 29.98
C GLN A 749 10.70 18.92 28.92
N LEU A 750 9.87 18.16 28.22
CA LEU A 750 9.03 18.61 27.12
C LEU A 750 7.55 18.42 27.47
N ASP A 751 6.71 19.41 27.13
CA ASP A 751 5.25 19.31 27.15
C ASP A 751 4.73 19.18 25.71
N LEU A 752 3.98 18.11 25.44
CA LEU A 752 3.37 17.84 24.14
C LEU A 752 2.04 18.62 23.92
N GLY A 753 1.65 19.44 24.90
CA GLY A 753 0.42 20.25 24.94
C GLY A 753 -0.84 19.45 25.26
N ALA A 754 -0.85 18.15 24.94
CA ALA A 754 -1.94 17.22 25.23
C ALA A 754 -1.37 15.80 25.43
N ALA A 755 -2.18 14.89 25.98
CA ALA A 755 -1.83 13.48 26.00
C ALA A 755 -1.80 12.91 24.57
N ARG A 756 -0.67 12.34 24.17
CA ARG A 756 -0.39 11.71 22.87
C ARG A 756 0.07 10.27 23.08
N THR A 757 0.02 9.45 22.05
CA THR A 757 0.75 8.17 22.05
C THR A 757 2.19 8.46 21.62
N VAL A 758 3.16 8.21 22.51
CA VAL A 758 4.60 8.40 22.25
C VAL A 758 5.23 7.04 21.99
N THR A 759 5.99 6.93 20.91
CA THR A 759 6.62 5.69 20.42
C THR A 759 8.12 5.79 20.30
N GLY A 760 8.68 6.99 20.45
CA GLY A 760 10.10 7.20 20.31
C GLY A 760 10.55 8.62 20.58
N LEU A 761 11.84 8.85 20.39
CA LEU A 761 12.49 10.14 20.49
C LEU A 761 13.65 10.20 19.49
N SER A 762 13.69 11.25 18.67
CA SER A 762 14.84 11.56 17.83
C SER A 762 15.77 12.52 18.57
N TYR A 763 17.06 12.25 18.54
CA TYR A 763 18.12 13.11 19.07
C TYR A 763 19.08 13.48 17.93
N LEU A 764 19.13 14.76 17.58
CA LEU A 764 20.14 15.32 16.71
C LEU A 764 21.20 16.03 17.56
N PRO A 765 22.45 15.54 17.58
CA PRO A 765 23.54 16.26 18.22
C PRO A 765 23.81 17.61 17.53
N ARG A 766 24.55 18.51 18.17
CA ARG A 766 24.98 19.78 17.56
C ARG A 766 25.64 19.57 16.18
N GLN A 767 25.35 20.46 15.23
CA GLN A 767 25.80 20.36 13.83
C GLN A 767 26.87 21.39 13.43
N ASP A 768 27.45 22.09 14.40
CA ASP A 768 28.45 23.16 14.21
C ASP A 768 29.90 22.64 14.10
N GLY A 769 30.08 21.32 13.99
CA GLY A 769 31.39 20.67 13.87
C GLY A 769 32.07 20.35 15.20
N SER A 770 31.54 20.82 16.33
CA SER A 770 32.03 20.45 17.66
C SER A 770 31.48 19.08 18.10
N ASP A 771 32.26 18.37 18.92
CA ASP A 771 31.88 17.11 19.58
C ASP A 771 31.51 17.29 21.05
N HIS A 772 31.77 18.47 21.64
CA HIS A 772 31.47 18.74 23.04
C HIS A 772 29.96 18.74 23.34
N GLY A 773 29.61 17.98 24.37
CA GLY A 773 28.26 17.87 24.91
C GLY A 773 27.39 16.85 24.17
N ARG A 774 27.92 16.09 23.20
CA ARG A 774 27.15 15.00 22.59
C ARG A 774 26.69 14.04 23.69
N VAL A 775 25.42 13.67 23.70
CA VAL A 775 24.88 12.79 24.73
C VAL A 775 25.42 11.38 24.54
N GLY A 776 26.05 10.83 25.58
CA GLY A 776 26.53 9.45 25.65
C GLY A 776 25.47 8.54 26.25
N GLY A 777 25.56 8.30 27.56
CA GLY A 777 24.53 7.58 28.32
C GLY A 777 23.24 8.39 28.41
N TYR A 778 22.09 7.76 28.24
CA TYR A 778 20.79 8.45 28.28
C TYR A 778 19.68 7.65 28.99
N GLU A 779 18.65 8.37 29.43
CA GLU A 779 17.34 7.85 29.83
C GLU A 779 16.22 8.68 29.20
N VAL A 780 15.12 8.02 28.83
CA VAL A 780 13.87 8.66 28.43
C VAL A 780 12.75 8.23 29.38
N HIS A 781 12.02 9.19 29.93
CA HIS A 781 10.85 8.94 30.76
C HIS A 781 9.61 9.63 30.19
N LEU A 782 8.44 9.07 30.50
CA LEU A 782 7.15 9.60 30.09
C LEU A 782 6.30 9.87 31.33
N SER A 783 5.47 10.91 31.27
CA SER A 783 4.53 11.23 32.35
C SER A 783 3.21 11.76 31.80
N ALA A 784 2.11 11.43 32.48
CA ALA A 784 0.79 11.98 32.19
C ALA A 784 0.58 13.35 32.85
N ASP A 785 1.21 13.60 34.01
CA ASP A 785 0.99 14.79 34.85
C ASP A 785 2.24 15.68 35.02
N GLY A 786 3.41 15.21 34.56
CA GLY A 786 4.68 15.94 34.63
C GLY A 786 5.35 15.87 36.01
N SER A 787 4.88 14.99 36.89
CA SER A 787 5.43 14.78 38.23
C SER A 787 5.75 13.31 38.51
N ALA A 788 4.86 12.40 38.09
CA ALA A 788 5.07 10.96 38.19
C ALA A 788 5.71 10.43 36.89
N TRP A 789 7.04 10.20 36.92
CA TRP A 789 7.83 9.82 35.74
C TRP A 789 8.07 8.32 35.57
N GLY A 790 7.86 7.52 36.62
CA GLY A 790 8.13 6.08 36.60
C GLY A 790 9.56 5.70 36.19
N SER A 791 9.74 4.44 35.82
CA SER A 791 10.98 3.90 35.25
C SER A 791 11.21 4.44 33.83
N PRO A 792 12.48 4.51 33.36
CA PRO A 792 12.76 4.93 31.99
C PRO A 792 12.13 3.95 30.97
N VAL A 793 11.49 4.50 29.95
CA VAL A 793 10.93 3.72 28.81
C VAL A 793 12.00 3.34 27.80
N ALA A 794 13.14 4.04 27.81
CA ALA A 794 14.34 3.70 27.07
C ALA A 794 15.58 4.19 27.83
N ALA A 795 16.66 3.43 27.78
CA ALA A 795 17.96 3.80 28.31
C ALA A 795 19.06 3.12 27.49
N GLY A 796 20.25 3.73 27.42
CA GLY A 796 21.37 3.17 26.66
C GLY A 796 22.50 4.16 26.47
N THR A 797 23.32 3.93 25.45
CA THR A 797 24.44 4.79 25.07
C THR A 797 24.37 5.09 23.58
N PHE A 798 24.53 6.36 23.20
CA PHE A 798 24.66 6.75 21.80
C PHE A 798 26.12 6.70 21.32
N PRO A 799 26.34 6.44 20.02
CA PRO A 799 27.64 6.63 19.41
C PRO A 799 28.03 8.12 19.41
N ASP A 800 29.31 8.39 19.59
CA ASP A 800 29.88 9.74 19.52
C ASP A 800 30.10 10.16 18.06
N ASP A 801 29.01 10.57 17.42
CA ASP A 801 29.01 11.15 16.09
C ASP A 801 27.94 12.24 15.97
N ALA A 802 27.90 12.96 14.85
CA ALA A 802 26.92 14.01 14.58
C ALA A 802 25.62 13.49 13.94
N VAL A 803 25.48 12.17 13.70
CA VAL A 803 24.34 11.59 12.97
C VAL A 803 23.09 11.65 13.85
N SER A 804 21.90 11.84 13.28
CA SER A 804 20.65 11.74 14.05
C SER A 804 20.44 10.33 14.60
N LYS A 805 19.98 10.22 15.85
CA LYS A 805 19.64 8.95 16.51
C LYS A 805 18.14 8.88 16.74
N THR A 806 17.53 7.76 16.38
CA THR A 806 16.11 7.50 16.67
C THR A 806 15.98 6.37 17.69
N LEU A 807 15.37 6.68 18.83
CA LEU A 807 14.98 5.73 19.84
C LEU A 807 13.55 5.27 19.61
N ARG A 808 13.31 3.97 19.76
CA ARG A 808 11.96 3.38 19.75
C ARG A 808 11.67 2.74 21.10
N PHE A 809 10.45 2.88 21.57
CA PHE A 809 9.94 2.23 22.77
C PHE A 809 8.46 1.90 22.62
N TRP A 810 7.91 1.16 23.57
CA TRP A 810 6.50 0.75 23.54
C TRP A 810 5.56 1.95 23.39
N PRO A 811 4.59 1.90 22.46
CA PRO A 811 3.59 2.95 22.33
C PRO A 811 2.91 3.23 23.67
N THR A 812 3.13 4.41 24.21
CA THR A 812 2.69 4.78 25.57
C THR A 812 1.98 6.13 25.55
N ARG A 813 0.80 6.20 26.18
CA ARG A 813 0.04 7.45 26.25
C ARG A 813 0.64 8.38 27.32
N ALA A 814 1.14 9.54 26.92
CA ALA A 814 1.80 10.51 27.80
C ALA A 814 1.62 11.95 27.30
N ARG A 815 1.75 12.93 28.19
CA ARG A 815 1.78 14.36 27.83
C ARG A 815 3.19 14.95 27.94
N TYR A 816 4.00 14.43 28.86
CA TYR A 816 5.32 14.95 29.13
C TYR A 816 6.39 13.92 28.80
N VAL A 817 7.49 14.39 28.23
CA VAL A 817 8.68 13.60 27.93
C VAL A 817 9.85 14.20 28.68
N ARG A 818 10.67 13.36 29.32
CA ARG A 818 11.92 13.78 29.96
C ARG A 818 13.07 13.01 29.35
N PHE A 819 13.98 13.74 28.72
CA PHE A 819 15.23 13.22 28.19
C PHE A 819 16.36 13.57 29.16
N ARG A 820 17.06 12.56 29.69
CA ARG A 820 18.17 12.74 30.61
C ARG A 820 19.47 12.28 29.96
N ALA A 821 20.47 13.14 29.96
CA ALA A 821 21.84 12.80 29.61
C ALA A 821 22.58 12.39 30.88
N LEU A 822 23.01 11.12 30.93
CA LEU A 822 23.75 10.55 32.05
C LEU A 822 25.25 10.78 31.92
N THR A 823 25.75 10.80 30.69
CA THR A 823 27.16 11.09 30.38
C THR A 823 27.25 11.90 29.09
N GLU A 824 28.35 12.62 28.94
CA GLU A 824 28.82 13.07 27.62
C GLU A 824 29.41 11.86 26.87
N ALA A 825 29.18 11.80 25.56
CA ALA A 825 29.68 10.74 24.68
C ALA A 825 31.17 10.95 24.48
N GLY A 826 32.05 10.06 24.96
CA GLY A 826 33.50 10.26 24.88
C GLY A 826 34.13 10.70 26.20
N GLY A 827 33.32 11.07 27.20
CA GLY A 827 33.76 11.34 28.57
C GLY A 827 34.53 12.65 28.71
N ARG A 828 34.22 13.66 27.90
CA ARG A 828 34.92 14.94 27.85
C ARG A 828 34.63 15.85 29.04
N GLY A 829 33.50 15.67 29.71
CA GLY A 829 33.11 16.49 30.86
C GLY A 829 31.62 16.34 31.19
N PRO A 830 31.05 17.24 32.01
CA PRO A 830 29.65 17.16 32.40
C PRO A 830 28.69 17.72 31.35
N TRP A 831 29.15 18.19 30.18
CA TRP A 831 28.32 18.95 29.27
C TRP A 831 27.32 18.09 28.48
N THR A 832 26.21 18.71 28.09
CA THR A 832 25.18 18.12 27.24
C THR A 832 24.70 19.14 26.22
N SER A 833 24.49 18.70 24.99
CA SER A 833 23.99 19.52 23.89
C SER A 833 23.10 18.72 22.95
N ALA A 834 22.14 19.43 22.35
CA ALA A 834 21.23 18.89 21.35
C ALA A 834 20.84 19.99 20.36
N ALA A 835 21.02 19.74 19.06
CA ALA A 835 20.40 20.56 18.04
C ALA A 835 18.88 20.33 18.04
N GLU A 836 18.45 19.07 18.07
CA GLU A 836 17.03 18.72 18.15
C GLU A 836 16.77 17.52 19.07
N VAL A 837 15.69 17.60 19.84
CA VAL A 837 15.11 16.53 20.64
C VAL A 837 13.63 16.44 20.27
N THR A 838 13.29 15.52 19.38
CA THR A 838 11.93 15.43 18.80
C THR A 838 11.22 14.18 19.33
N PRO A 839 10.21 14.30 20.22
CA PRO A 839 9.34 13.18 20.54
C PRO A 839 8.61 12.67 19.30
N LEU A 840 8.46 11.35 19.21
CA LEU A 840 7.83 10.68 18.06
C LEU A 840 6.57 9.95 18.51
N GLY A 841 5.53 9.93 17.67
CA GLY A 841 4.26 9.29 17.98
C GLY A 841 3.08 9.84 17.18
N TRP A 842 1.88 9.78 17.77
CA TRP A 842 0.64 10.27 17.16
C TRP A 842 -0.42 10.68 18.20
N VAL A 843 -1.53 11.24 17.70
CA VAL A 843 -2.65 11.78 18.49
C VAL A 843 -3.52 10.69 19.12
#